data_AF-A0A3B9GDL0-F1
#
_entry.id   AF-A0A3B9GDL0-F1
#
_cell.length_a   1.000
_cell.length_b   1.000
_cell.length_c   1.000
_cell.angle_alpha   90.00
_cell.angle_beta   90.00
_cell.angle_gamma   90.00
#
_symmetry.space_group_name_H-M   'P 1'
#
loop_
_entity.id
_entity.type
_entity.pdbx_description
1 polymer ?
#
loop_
_entity_poly.entity_id
_entity_poly.type
_entity_poly.pdbx_seq_one_letter_code
_entity_poly.pdbx_strand_id
1 'polypeptide(L)'
;MKFPPSLLFSILLGNLVVAEQKTMLESFTVAPGLEAKLWAGTELLHSPVAMDVDARGRVWVTEDLQGSGEKDTHARIKILEDSDRDGKADSVKEFGPTFSSKPMGISVFDNKIVVSMAPNIHVYTDINRDDVFDPKVDKEEIIAKGFHGRTHDHALHAVVPGPSGKWYVNHGNIGADITMSDGREIHASSYYSQNPQSIGRKSFDGRIYVGGFGLRMNPDGSGAEVIFQNSRNAHAMSVTSFGDVLQADNDDPAHARAAWVMEHSNFGYAALEDGNRSWEDSAKSWEKKTVTAEIMNDAYERHSKSSLRRDEGHWREHFPGVTPPGNLWGPGAPTGDYFIEGDELGREYRGKYLVCETVHRAVFAFDLKRGDGRIELENLDKSFFATDRRSKNKAASGFLPSDVVAGTDGALFASDWNSHTNARGSGNALGGIFRIAKKGSQINPPKIDFSTTDGLLEALKSPAPGVRWFAQECLKKKGDAFEKLTEFCKVYASNPYYVARAIYVLAQLDDIKGSSAVKLMLSSDDEQWRVLAIRALRMAGKVSLHSVVSQMSDDPSQSVRMELLALMRGLEWQDVKDSLVKLIAGYDGKNRWYLEALGAVCDDFESKVYLELVKTQQPDPKAWGERQMNLAWRLRSPEALSDLAECIMEKKVDVETFRRLAYTFALCYSDEERNFNLNSMKKFSEYEAFQSVDYQSIITEFIEKDISDPDPVPLTKSYLFPTKFGIPTELGSVDEIAALNPSVGNGRSKAALCMVCHQIGGAGTPFGPDLTNWGQVRDVKEVIRAMVDPSAELAHGYDKPLVVTQSGHRLEGVSRGYSWHAGAIRVKTMGGVTLKVPHRRPHAKIKYLKDHSWMPSASAMGLKNQDVRDIAAFLMSDIAGEVDSGLIVKMEPKFSRGEGPGWVELTGEDFLNVNCRDDTWKWERGHAWCTGSPTGVIRYCKPLTNFEFSCEWMHKQKGGNSGVFVWATPQSVNRLMAGKGALPHGIEVQVLDLGYKEIYEAQYKKKGDWFTSHGDVFPVGPIKMKPFPPVAPNGRRSFPSKNRTKGINEWNHYYIRAIDGVVRLWVNGEEVSGGEEISPAAGYLCLESEGAPIEFKNMRLRVLPPFETKLEVDVGNPPPAPKPINMKDHVLLGKWSYAGNHTREFFADGRCILRNRDQVVWIKRVQGATKDSAILEGGYTHVLKGETLHIEDRYQAVRK
;
A
#
# COMPACT_ATOMS: atom_id res chain seq x y z
N MET A 1 -50.77 11.64 -46.39
CA MET A 1 -50.11 10.96 -45.26
C MET A 1 -49.43 12.01 -44.40
N LYS A 2 -49.79 12.14 -43.12
CA LYS A 2 -49.13 13.04 -42.16
C LYS A 2 -48.20 12.18 -41.30
N PHE A 3 -46.89 12.34 -41.47
CA PHE A 3 -45.93 11.72 -40.56
C PHE A 3 -46.04 12.36 -39.17
N PRO A 4 -45.79 11.61 -38.09
CA PRO A 4 -45.83 12.15 -36.74
C PRO A 4 -44.73 13.24 -36.56
N PRO A 5 -45.00 14.32 -35.81
CA PRO A 5 -44.05 15.43 -35.60
C PRO A 5 -42.68 14.99 -35.07
N SER A 6 -42.62 13.90 -34.30
CA SER A 6 -41.39 13.33 -33.77
C SER A 6 -40.45 12.78 -34.87
N LEU A 7 -41.00 12.19 -35.93
CA LEU A 7 -40.21 11.64 -37.03
C LEU A 7 -39.63 12.77 -37.91
N LEU A 8 -40.41 13.82 -38.15
CA LEU A 8 -39.95 15.03 -38.84
C LEU A 8 -38.88 15.79 -38.03
N PHE A 9 -39.01 15.83 -36.70
CA PHE A 9 -38.02 16.48 -35.83
C PHE A 9 -36.70 15.69 -35.78
N SER A 10 -36.74 14.36 -35.73
CA SER A 10 -35.54 13.51 -35.79
C SER A 10 -34.84 13.57 -37.16
N ILE A 11 -35.60 13.63 -38.26
CA ILE A 11 -35.04 13.77 -39.63
C ILE A 11 -34.44 15.17 -39.83
N LEU A 12 -35.04 16.22 -39.26
CA LEU A 12 -34.50 17.59 -39.30
C LEU A 12 -33.24 17.75 -38.44
N LEU A 13 -33.19 17.15 -37.24
CA LEU A 13 -31.97 17.12 -36.42
C LEU A 13 -30.85 16.33 -37.09
N GLY A 14 -31.15 15.14 -37.65
CA GLY A 14 -30.17 14.32 -38.36
C GLY A 14 -29.54 15.05 -39.55
N ASN A 15 -30.33 15.76 -40.36
CA ASN A 15 -29.82 16.55 -41.48
C ASN A 15 -29.00 17.79 -41.05
N LEU A 16 -29.33 18.41 -39.91
CA LEU A 16 -28.55 19.53 -39.36
C LEU A 16 -27.17 19.06 -38.85
N VAL A 17 -27.14 17.92 -38.15
CA VAL A 17 -25.91 17.31 -37.61
C VAL A 17 -24.96 16.89 -38.75
N VAL A 18 -25.50 16.29 -39.82
CA VAL A 18 -24.73 15.91 -41.02
C VAL A 18 -24.15 17.15 -41.75
N ALA A 19 -24.87 18.28 -41.76
CA ALA A 19 -24.36 19.53 -42.33
C ALA A 19 -23.25 20.17 -41.47
N GLU A 20 -23.37 20.12 -40.15
CA GLU A 20 -22.32 20.61 -39.22
C GLU A 20 -21.05 19.75 -39.29
N GLN A 21 -21.15 18.41 -39.35
CA GLN A 21 -20.00 17.51 -39.50
C GLN A 21 -19.24 17.74 -40.81
N LYS A 22 -19.92 18.10 -41.92
CA LYS A 22 -19.25 18.42 -43.19
C LYS A 22 -18.36 19.67 -43.12
N THR A 23 -18.67 20.63 -42.25
CA THR A 23 -17.86 21.85 -42.05
C THR A 23 -16.81 21.70 -40.95
N MET A 24 -16.85 20.61 -40.16
CA MET A 24 -15.96 20.44 -39.01
C MET A 24 -14.50 20.38 -39.42
N LEU A 25 -14.20 19.69 -40.54
CA LEU A 25 -12.84 19.48 -41.05
C LEU A 25 -12.11 20.78 -41.40
N GLU A 26 -12.83 21.87 -41.65
CA GLU A 26 -12.23 23.20 -41.88
C GLU A 26 -11.51 23.73 -40.63
N SER A 27 -11.86 23.24 -39.44
CA SER A 27 -11.21 23.58 -38.17
C SER A 27 -10.10 22.61 -37.76
N PHE A 28 -9.83 21.57 -38.56
CA PHE A 28 -8.82 20.58 -38.24
C PHE A 28 -7.46 20.94 -38.86
N THR A 29 -6.41 20.65 -38.12
CA THR A 29 -5.04 20.59 -38.62
C THR A 29 -4.72 19.13 -38.93
N VAL A 30 -4.10 18.89 -40.08
CA VAL A 30 -3.67 17.56 -40.54
C VAL A 30 -2.20 17.65 -40.93
N ALA A 31 -1.44 16.59 -40.70
CA ALA A 31 -0.01 16.53 -40.99
C ALA A 31 0.31 16.91 -42.46
N PRO A 32 1.47 17.54 -42.73
CA PRO A 32 1.82 18.05 -44.06
C PRO A 32 1.68 17.04 -45.20
N GLY A 33 0.99 17.42 -46.29
CA GLY A 33 0.83 16.55 -47.45
C GLY A 33 -0.24 15.45 -47.31
N LEU A 34 -0.89 15.35 -46.15
CA LEU A 34 -2.05 14.49 -45.93
C LEU A 34 -3.37 15.29 -46.05
N GLU A 35 -4.47 14.57 -46.21
CA GLU A 35 -5.84 15.09 -46.13
C GLU A 35 -6.69 14.17 -45.24
N ALA A 36 -7.61 14.76 -44.49
CA ALA A 36 -8.59 14.03 -43.69
C ALA A 36 -10.00 14.24 -44.27
N LYS A 37 -10.81 13.16 -44.31
CA LYS A 37 -12.21 13.18 -44.73
C LYS A 37 -13.05 12.40 -43.72
N LEU A 38 -14.28 12.85 -43.48
CA LEU A 38 -15.24 12.07 -42.71
C LEU A 38 -15.62 10.84 -43.55
N TRP A 39 -15.32 9.66 -43.03
CA TRP A 39 -15.54 8.38 -43.70
C TRP A 39 -16.85 7.75 -43.27
N ALA A 40 -17.16 7.77 -41.97
CA ALA A 40 -18.44 7.32 -41.43
C ALA A 40 -18.90 8.26 -40.30
N GLY A 41 -20.16 8.70 -40.32
CA GLY A 41 -20.73 9.57 -39.31
C GLY A 41 -21.78 8.89 -38.41
N THR A 42 -22.53 9.71 -37.69
CA THR A 42 -23.57 9.30 -36.72
C THR A 42 -24.69 8.46 -37.35
N GLU A 43 -24.85 8.54 -38.67
CA GLU A 43 -25.81 7.75 -39.44
C GLU A 43 -25.45 6.26 -39.54
N LEU A 44 -24.17 5.90 -39.38
CA LEU A 44 -23.70 4.51 -39.44
C LEU A 44 -23.27 3.97 -38.07
N LEU A 45 -22.79 4.82 -37.17
CA LEU A 45 -22.16 4.40 -35.92
C LEU A 45 -22.48 5.30 -34.71
N HIS A 46 -22.29 4.74 -33.51
CA HIS A 46 -22.54 5.37 -32.21
C HIS A 46 -21.38 5.05 -31.25
N SER A 47 -20.70 6.07 -30.73
CA SER A 47 -19.64 5.96 -29.71
C SER A 47 -18.60 4.84 -29.98
N PRO A 48 -17.80 4.95 -31.05
CA PRO A 48 -16.81 3.94 -31.43
C PRO A 48 -15.70 3.82 -30.39
N VAL A 49 -15.41 2.61 -29.92
CA VAL A 49 -14.45 2.33 -28.84
C VAL A 49 -13.11 1.83 -29.37
N ALA A 50 -13.12 0.71 -30.11
CA ALA A 50 -11.94 0.11 -30.71
C ALA A 50 -12.25 -0.33 -32.13
N MET A 51 -11.22 -0.30 -32.99
CA MET A 51 -11.33 -0.67 -34.40
C MET A 51 -10.28 -1.71 -34.80
N ASP A 52 -10.56 -2.46 -35.87
CA ASP A 52 -9.56 -3.19 -36.64
C ASP A 52 -10.01 -3.32 -38.10
N VAL A 53 -9.11 -3.72 -39.00
CA VAL A 53 -9.36 -3.82 -40.44
C VAL A 53 -9.13 -5.23 -40.96
N ASP A 54 -10.10 -5.76 -41.71
CA ASP A 54 -9.97 -7.06 -42.35
C ASP A 54 -9.31 -7.03 -43.74
N ALA A 55 -9.08 -8.20 -44.33
CA ALA A 55 -8.41 -8.32 -45.63
C ALA A 55 -9.19 -7.72 -46.82
N ARG A 56 -10.49 -7.43 -46.65
CA ARG A 56 -11.31 -6.72 -47.64
C ARG A 56 -11.21 -5.20 -47.50
N GLY A 57 -10.54 -4.70 -46.46
CA GLY A 57 -10.43 -3.27 -46.17
C GLY A 57 -11.64 -2.72 -45.41
N ARG A 58 -12.48 -3.60 -44.82
CA ARG A 58 -13.64 -3.19 -44.03
C ARG A 58 -13.22 -2.87 -42.61
N VAL A 59 -13.82 -1.85 -42.02
CA VAL A 59 -13.54 -1.42 -40.64
C VAL A 59 -14.51 -2.12 -39.69
N TRP A 60 -13.97 -2.93 -38.79
CA TRP A 60 -14.69 -3.55 -37.70
C TRP A 60 -14.60 -2.65 -36.47
N VAL A 61 -15.73 -2.37 -35.82
CA VAL A 61 -15.80 -1.41 -34.71
C VAL A 61 -16.63 -1.96 -33.57
N THR A 62 -16.15 -1.77 -32.33
CA THR A 62 -16.94 -1.97 -31.12
C THR A 62 -17.61 -0.65 -30.70
N GLU A 63 -18.87 -0.72 -30.28
CA GLU A 63 -19.65 0.44 -29.82
C GLU A 63 -20.00 0.33 -28.32
N ASP A 64 -19.81 1.40 -27.55
CA ASP A 64 -20.33 1.53 -26.16
C ASP A 64 -21.65 2.30 -26.17
N LEU A 65 -22.75 1.57 -25.96
CA LEU A 65 -24.12 2.10 -25.91
C LEU A 65 -24.54 2.44 -24.48
N GLN A 66 -23.66 2.33 -23.48
CA GLN A 66 -24.03 2.64 -22.11
C GLN A 66 -24.47 4.12 -21.96
N GLY A 67 -25.72 4.32 -21.54
CA GLY A 67 -26.30 5.66 -21.37
C GLY A 67 -26.91 6.26 -22.63
N SER A 68 -26.96 5.52 -23.74
CA SER A 68 -27.63 5.95 -24.98
C SER A 68 -29.17 5.93 -24.89
N GLY A 69 -29.72 5.20 -23.92
CA GLY A 69 -31.17 4.97 -23.78
C GLY A 69 -31.66 3.65 -24.40
N GLU A 70 -30.79 2.92 -25.10
CA GLU A 70 -31.07 1.55 -25.60
C GLU A 70 -31.23 0.58 -24.43
N LYS A 71 -32.37 -0.13 -24.37
CA LYS A 71 -32.78 -0.88 -23.16
C LYS A 71 -32.22 -2.31 -23.06
N ASP A 72 -31.67 -2.84 -24.15
CA ASP A 72 -31.40 -4.28 -24.27
C ASP A 72 -29.94 -4.61 -24.67
N THR A 73 -29.06 -3.62 -24.86
CA THR A 73 -27.66 -3.87 -25.26
C THR A 73 -26.73 -2.78 -24.74
N HIS A 74 -25.67 -3.15 -24.01
CA HIS A 74 -24.65 -2.19 -23.58
C HIS A 74 -23.57 -1.96 -24.63
N ALA A 75 -23.31 -2.93 -25.49
CA ALA A 75 -22.32 -2.82 -26.56
C ALA A 75 -22.52 -3.86 -27.66
N ARG A 76 -22.01 -3.57 -28.87
CA ARG A 76 -22.10 -4.44 -30.07
C ARG A 76 -20.90 -4.26 -31.01
N ILE A 77 -20.83 -5.10 -32.03
CA ILE A 77 -19.82 -5.04 -33.11
C ILE A 77 -20.50 -4.72 -34.44
N LYS A 78 -19.91 -3.79 -35.19
CA LYS A 78 -20.31 -3.47 -36.55
C LYS A 78 -19.16 -3.63 -37.53
N ILE A 79 -19.52 -3.88 -38.79
CA ILE A 79 -18.64 -3.96 -39.93
C ILE A 79 -19.06 -2.87 -40.91
N LEU A 80 -18.17 -1.93 -41.20
CA LEU A 80 -18.39 -0.82 -42.12
C LEU A 80 -17.57 -1.01 -43.39
N GLU A 81 -18.17 -0.72 -44.53
CA GLU A 81 -17.56 -0.90 -45.85
C GLU A 81 -17.86 0.29 -46.77
N ASP A 82 -16.84 0.69 -47.52
CA ASP A 82 -16.91 1.59 -48.67
C ASP A 82 -16.99 0.69 -49.91
N SER A 83 -18.21 0.35 -50.33
CA SER A 83 -18.46 -0.70 -51.32
C SER A 83 -18.28 -0.19 -52.75
N ASP A 84 -18.45 1.12 -52.97
CA ASP A 84 -18.23 1.78 -54.26
C ASP A 84 -16.86 2.48 -54.40
N ARG A 85 -16.09 2.56 -53.31
CA ARG A 85 -14.72 3.12 -53.22
C ARG A 85 -14.67 4.62 -53.46
N ASP A 86 -15.71 5.36 -53.08
CA ASP A 86 -15.76 6.82 -53.19
C ASP A 86 -15.04 7.55 -52.05
N GLY A 87 -14.58 6.81 -51.04
CA GLY A 87 -13.92 7.33 -49.85
C GLY A 87 -14.84 7.60 -48.67
N LYS A 88 -16.03 7.00 -48.67
CA LYS A 88 -16.98 6.99 -47.56
C LYS A 88 -17.57 5.61 -47.36
N ALA A 89 -17.88 5.27 -46.11
CA ALA A 89 -18.65 4.08 -45.84
C ALA A 89 -20.09 4.26 -46.34
N ASP A 90 -20.59 3.27 -47.06
CA ASP A 90 -21.97 3.22 -47.58
C ASP A 90 -22.75 1.99 -47.06
N SER A 91 -22.05 1.05 -46.43
CA SER A 91 -22.62 -0.20 -45.92
C SER A 91 -22.23 -0.44 -44.47
N VAL A 92 -23.18 -0.94 -43.69
CA VAL A 92 -22.99 -1.33 -42.29
C VAL A 92 -23.73 -2.63 -42.00
N LYS A 93 -23.04 -3.57 -41.34
CA LYS A 93 -23.61 -4.81 -40.82
C LYS A 93 -23.32 -4.95 -39.33
N GLU A 94 -24.21 -5.61 -38.60
CA GLU A 94 -23.93 -6.06 -37.23
C GLU A 94 -23.44 -7.51 -37.28
N PHE A 95 -22.30 -7.80 -36.64
CA PHE A 95 -21.74 -9.15 -36.59
C PHE A 95 -22.38 -9.99 -35.46
N GLY A 96 -22.82 -9.36 -34.36
CA GLY A 96 -23.18 -10.07 -33.12
C GLY A 96 -21.96 -10.69 -32.42
N PRO A 97 -22.06 -11.23 -31.18
CA PRO A 97 -23.16 -11.12 -30.21
C PRO A 97 -23.30 -9.71 -29.62
N THR A 98 -24.30 -9.50 -28.76
CA THR A 98 -24.44 -8.29 -27.93
C THR A 98 -23.84 -8.50 -26.55
N PHE A 99 -23.29 -7.43 -25.98
CA PHE A 99 -22.54 -7.50 -24.73
C PHE A 99 -23.19 -6.72 -23.59
N SER A 100 -22.96 -7.21 -22.37
CA SER A 100 -23.35 -6.54 -21.12
C SER A 100 -22.17 -5.85 -20.40
N SER A 101 -20.93 -6.18 -20.80
CA SER A 101 -19.69 -5.52 -20.38
C SER A 101 -19.20 -4.58 -21.50
N LYS A 102 -18.19 -3.74 -21.21
CA LYS A 102 -17.59 -2.83 -22.20
C LYS A 102 -16.52 -3.55 -23.05
N PRO A 103 -16.71 -3.70 -24.38
CA PRO A 103 -15.70 -4.29 -25.25
C PRO A 103 -14.63 -3.26 -25.61
N MET A 104 -13.55 -3.26 -24.83
CA MET A 104 -12.48 -2.28 -24.94
C MET A 104 -11.47 -2.58 -26.06
N GLY A 105 -11.58 -3.73 -26.72
CA GLY A 105 -10.69 -4.06 -27.83
C GLY A 105 -11.25 -5.10 -28.79
N ILE A 106 -10.83 -5.00 -30.04
CA ILE A 106 -11.18 -5.91 -31.13
C ILE A 106 -9.95 -6.20 -31.99
N SER A 107 -9.85 -7.43 -32.51
CA SER A 107 -8.88 -7.78 -33.56
C SER A 107 -9.44 -8.85 -34.48
N VAL A 108 -9.14 -8.73 -35.77
CA VAL A 108 -9.71 -9.54 -36.85
C VAL A 108 -8.62 -10.33 -37.55
N PHE A 109 -8.63 -11.64 -37.35
CA PHE A 109 -7.73 -12.61 -37.95
C PHE A 109 -8.49 -13.47 -38.96
N ASP A 110 -8.70 -12.93 -40.16
CA ASP A 110 -9.51 -13.56 -41.19
C ASP A 110 -10.93 -13.87 -40.68
N ASN A 111 -11.27 -15.14 -40.40
CA ASN A 111 -12.58 -15.52 -39.86
C ASN A 111 -12.64 -15.64 -38.34
N LYS A 112 -11.58 -15.24 -37.62
CA LYS A 112 -11.53 -15.21 -36.16
C LYS A 112 -11.53 -13.79 -35.65
N ILE A 113 -12.53 -13.44 -34.85
CA ILE A 113 -12.74 -12.11 -34.28
C ILE A 113 -12.48 -12.22 -32.77
N VAL A 114 -11.43 -11.56 -32.31
CA VAL A 114 -11.03 -11.54 -30.90
C VAL A 114 -11.58 -10.29 -30.26
N VAL A 115 -12.31 -10.46 -29.16
CA VAL A 115 -12.93 -9.36 -28.42
C VAL A 115 -12.45 -9.40 -26.97
N SER A 116 -11.78 -8.33 -26.57
CA SER A 116 -11.29 -8.13 -25.21
C SER A 116 -12.35 -7.41 -24.39
N MET A 117 -12.89 -8.10 -23.39
CA MET A 117 -13.96 -7.56 -22.56
C MET A 117 -13.95 -8.19 -21.17
N ALA A 118 -13.56 -7.41 -20.15
CA ALA A 118 -13.51 -7.93 -18.79
C ALA A 118 -14.85 -8.59 -18.38
N PRO A 119 -14.82 -9.84 -17.86
CA PRO A 119 -13.66 -10.50 -17.27
C PRO A 119 -12.87 -11.43 -18.20
N ASN A 120 -13.12 -11.45 -19.51
CA ASN A 120 -12.67 -12.50 -20.41
C ASN A 120 -12.06 -11.97 -21.73
N ILE A 121 -11.25 -12.80 -22.37
CA ILE A 121 -10.92 -12.65 -23.80
C ILE A 121 -11.74 -13.69 -24.58
N HIS A 122 -12.58 -13.19 -25.49
CA HIS A 122 -13.46 -14.00 -26.34
C HIS A 122 -12.87 -14.14 -27.75
N VAL A 123 -13.00 -15.32 -28.35
CA VAL A 123 -12.66 -15.60 -29.74
C VAL A 123 -13.90 -16.14 -30.44
N TYR A 124 -14.44 -15.37 -31.38
CA TYR A 124 -15.56 -15.76 -32.23
C TYR A 124 -15.02 -16.25 -33.57
N THR A 125 -15.39 -17.44 -33.99
CA THR A 125 -15.01 -17.99 -35.30
C THR A 125 -16.26 -18.05 -36.19
N ASP A 126 -16.28 -17.22 -37.23
CA ASP A 126 -17.28 -17.24 -38.31
C ASP A 126 -16.95 -18.41 -39.26
N ILE A 127 -17.68 -19.52 -39.10
CA ILE A 127 -17.38 -20.79 -39.76
C ILE A 127 -17.83 -20.75 -41.22
N ASN A 128 -19.00 -20.19 -41.49
CA ASN A 128 -19.58 -20.13 -42.84
C ASN A 128 -19.21 -18.86 -43.62
N ARG A 129 -18.56 -17.88 -42.96
CA ARG A 129 -18.04 -16.62 -43.51
C ARG A 129 -19.13 -15.72 -44.07
N ASP A 130 -20.29 -15.69 -43.42
CA ASP A 130 -21.43 -14.87 -43.84
C ASP A 130 -21.48 -13.47 -43.19
N ASP A 131 -20.46 -13.13 -42.39
CA ASP A 131 -20.36 -11.89 -41.61
C ASP A 131 -21.43 -11.76 -40.51
N VAL A 132 -21.96 -12.88 -40.01
CA VAL A 132 -22.91 -12.94 -38.89
C VAL A 132 -22.46 -14.02 -37.90
N PHE A 133 -22.57 -13.74 -36.60
CA PHE A 133 -22.35 -14.73 -35.56
C PHE A 133 -23.68 -15.44 -35.22
N ASP A 134 -23.88 -16.64 -35.79
CA ASP A 134 -24.94 -17.57 -35.38
C ASP A 134 -24.35 -18.65 -34.45
N PRO A 135 -24.67 -18.67 -33.15
CA PRO A 135 -24.14 -19.68 -32.22
C PRO A 135 -24.54 -21.13 -32.55
N LYS A 136 -25.40 -21.38 -33.54
CA LYS A 136 -25.70 -22.72 -34.08
C LYS A 136 -24.67 -23.19 -35.11
N VAL A 137 -24.01 -22.26 -35.79
CA VAL A 137 -23.04 -22.52 -36.87
C VAL A 137 -21.63 -22.18 -36.41
N ASP A 138 -21.49 -21.07 -35.71
CA ASP A 138 -20.24 -20.46 -35.29
C ASP A 138 -19.80 -20.88 -33.89
N LYS A 139 -18.54 -20.57 -33.57
CA LYS A 139 -17.91 -21.00 -32.32
C LYS A 139 -17.46 -19.79 -31.50
N GLU A 140 -17.79 -19.79 -30.21
CA GLU A 140 -17.21 -18.90 -29.21
C GLU A 140 -16.24 -19.69 -28.32
N GLU A 141 -15.05 -19.13 -28.08
CA GLU A 141 -14.04 -19.65 -27.15
C GLU A 141 -13.61 -18.57 -26.17
N ILE A 142 -13.42 -18.94 -24.90
CA ILE A 142 -12.84 -18.05 -23.89
C ILE A 142 -11.42 -18.53 -23.59
N ILE A 143 -10.42 -17.75 -24.00
CA ILE A 143 -9.00 -18.14 -23.90
C ILE A 143 -8.31 -17.63 -22.62
N ALA A 144 -8.92 -16.66 -21.94
CA ALA A 144 -8.48 -16.16 -20.64
C ALA A 144 -9.69 -15.59 -19.88
N LYS A 145 -9.72 -15.81 -18.56
CA LYS A 145 -10.85 -15.43 -17.68
C LYS A 145 -10.32 -14.93 -16.35
N GLY A 146 -10.95 -13.93 -15.74
CA GLY A 146 -10.58 -13.40 -14.41
C GLY A 146 -10.00 -11.99 -14.38
N PHE A 147 -10.10 -11.24 -15.48
CA PHE A 147 -9.80 -9.80 -15.47
C PHE A 147 -10.87 -9.05 -14.67
N HIS A 148 -10.51 -8.06 -13.85
CA HIS A 148 -11.50 -7.22 -13.15
C HIS A 148 -11.93 -6.02 -14.01
N GLY A 149 -12.90 -5.24 -13.51
CA GLY A 149 -13.31 -4.00 -14.17
C GLY A 149 -14.28 -4.17 -15.34
N ARG A 150 -15.29 -5.06 -15.25
CA ARG A 150 -16.31 -5.30 -16.30
C ARG A 150 -16.88 -4.06 -17.01
N THR A 151 -16.99 -2.95 -16.29
CA THR A 151 -17.55 -1.67 -16.77
C THR A 151 -16.56 -0.51 -16.63
N HIS A 152 -15.30 -0.78 -16.30
CA HIS A 152 -14.26 0.23 -16.05
C HIS A 152 -13.32 0.30 -17.25
N ASP A 153 -12.87 1.51 -17.58
CA ASP A 153 -11.88 1.79 -18.62
C ASP A 153 -10.43 1.42 -18.27
N HIS A 154 -10.12 1.07 -17.02
CA HIS A 154 -8.78 0.60 -16.60
C HIS A 154 -8.70 -0.93 -16.61
N ALA A 155 -9.49 -1.55 -17.48
CA ALA A 155 -9.68 -2.98 -17.51
C ALA A 155 -8.89 -3.62 -18.66
N LEU A 156 -9.43 -4.70 -19.22
CA LEU A 156 -8.84 -5.49 -20.28
C LEU A 156 -9.04 -4.80 -21.63
N HIS A 157 -7.95 -4.46 -22.31
CA HIS A 157 -7.92 -3.77 -23.61
C HIS A 157 -7.54 -4.74 -24.75
N ALA A 158 -7.33 -4.21 -25.96
CA ALA A 158 -7.16 -4.99 -27.18
C ALA A 158 -6.08 -6.09 -27.12
N VAL A 159 -6.39 -7.22 -27.74
CA VAL A 159 -5.39 -8.21 -28.14
C VAL A 159 -4.74 -7.71 -29.42
N VAL A 160 -3.41 -7.66 -29.49
CA VAL A 160 -2.67 -7.14 -30.64
C VAL A 160 -1.76 -8.24 -31.21
N PRO A 161 -1.71 -8.44 -32.54
CA PRO A 161 -0.81 -9.43 -33.12
C PRO A 161 0.65 -8.97 -33.15
N GLY A 162 1.55 -9.87 -32.78
CA GLY A 162 2.99 -9.69 -32.98
C GLY A 162 3.50 -10.37 -34.25
N PRO A 163 4.65 -9.92 -34.79
CA PRO A 163 5.26 -10.47 -36.00
C PRO A 163 5.79 -11.90 -35.81
N SER A 164 5.78 -12.43 -34.59
CA SER A 164 6.17 -13.81 -34.31
C SER A 164 5.04 -14.82 -34.47
N GLY A 165 3.79 -14.38 -34.62
CA GLY A 165 2.61 -15.26 -34.51
C GLY A 165 2.00 -15.29 -33.11
N LYS A 166 2.64 -14.67 -32.11
CA LYS A 166 2.08 -14.51 -30.75
C LYS A 166 1.08 -13.37 -30.69
N TRP A 167 0.20 -13.43 -29.70
CA TRP A 167 -0.72 -12.37 -29.34
C TRP A 167 -0.25 -11.63 -28.09
N TYR A 168 -0.50 -10.33 -28.06
CA TYR A 168 -0.13 -9.44 -26.97
C TYR A 168 -1.40 -8.83 -26.38
N VAL A 169 -1.43 -8.61 -25.07
CA VAL A 169 -2.62 -8.09 -24.37
C VAL A 169 -2.19 -7.01 -23.40
N ASN A 170 -2.95 -5.92 -23.31
CA ASN A 170 -2.78 -4.88 -22.30
C ASN A 170 -3.94 -4.89 -21.29
N HIS A 171 -3.65 -4.68 -20.01
CA HIS A 171 -4.63 -4.55 -18.94
C HIS A 171 -4.24 -3.46 -17.95
N GLY A 172 -5.19 -2.58 -17.60
CA GLY A 172 -4.98 -1.52 -16.62
C GLY A 172 -4.90 -2.02 -15.16
N ASN A 173 -4.75 -1.09 -14.23
CA ASN A 173 -4.46 -1.35 -12.82
C ASN A 173 -5.69 -1.73 -11.96
N ILE A 174 -6.85 -1.99 -12.58
CA ILE A 174 -8.08 -2.36 -11.85
C ILE A 174 -7.98 -3.75 -11.18
N GLY A 175 -6.95 -4.51 -11.54
CA GLY A 175 -6.54 -5.78 -10.96
C GLY A 175 -7.03 -6.97 -11.77
N ALA A 176 -6.36 -8.10 -11.63
CA ALA A 176 -6.69 -9.32 -12.34
C ALA A 176 -6.31 -10.57 -11.53
N ASP A 177 -7.17 -11.58 -11.56
CA ASP A 177 -6.96 -12.93 -11.04
C ASP A 177 -7.25 -13.92 -12.17
N ILE A 178 -6.34 -14.01 -13.13
CA ILE A 178 -6.57 -14.65 -14.44
C ILE A 178 -6.28 -16.15 -14.37
N THR A 179 -7.15 -16.94 -14.97
CA THR A 179 -6.87 -18.31 -15.41
C THR A 179 -6.76 -18.34 -16.93
N MET A 180 -5.59 -18.75 -17.42
CA MET A 180 -5.33 -18.97 -18.85
C MET A 180 -5.92 -20.31 -19.31
N SER A 181 -6.02 -20.51 -20.63
CA SER A 181 -6.57 -21.75 -21.20
C SER A 181 -5.77 -23.02 -20.85
N ASP A 182 -4.47 -22.89 -20.61
CA ASP A 182 -3.57 -23.98 -20.18
C ASP A 182 -3.52 -24.16 -18.64
N GLY A 183 -4.33 -23.41 -17.89
CA GLY A 183 -4.44 -23.51 -16.44
C GLY A 183 -3.47 -22.63 -15.65
N ARG A 184 -2.60 -21.83 -16.30
CA ARG A 184 -1.74 -20.85 -15.61
C ARG A 184 -2.59 -19.82 -14.88
N GLU A 185 -2.20 -19.50 -13.64
CA GLU A 185 -2.81 -18.44 -12.84
C GLU A 185 -1.91 -17.19 -12.80
N ILE A 186 -2.44 -16.03 -13.20
CA ILE A 186 -1.73 -14.75 -13.19
C ILE A 186 -2.50 -13.79 -12.28
N HIS A 187 -1.82 -13.29 -11.24
CA HIS A 187 -2.35 -12.33 -10.28
C HIS A 187 -1.62 -11.01 -10.42
N ALA A 188 -2.37 -9.93 -10.61
CA ALA A 188 -1.84 -8.58 -10.60
C ALA A 188 -2.78 -7.65 -9.84
N SER A 189 -2.25 -6.88 -8.88
CA SER A 189 -3.05 -5.99 -8.04
C SER A 189 -2.26 -4.76 -7.60
N SER A 190 -2.97 -3.77 -7.08
CA SER A 190 -2.42 -2.57 -6.46
C SER A 190 -3.44 -1.95 -5.52
N TYR A 191 -3.05 -0.89 -4.83
CA TYR A 191 -3.94 -0.05 -4.03
C TYR A 191 -5.17 0.46 -4.80
N TYR A 192 -5.08 0.53 -6.14
CA TYR A 192 -6.17 0.97 -7.00
C TYR A 192 -7.19 -0.13 -7.32
N SER A 193 -6.82 -1.41 -7.15
CA SER A 193 -7.57 -2.55 -7.69
C SER A 193 -8.92 -2.81 -6.99
N GLN A 194 -9.84 -3.47 -7.71
CA GLN A 194 -11.17 -3.85 -7.19
C GLN A 194 -11.13 -5.01 -6.18
N ASN A 195 -10.03 -5.77 -6.18
CA ASN A 195 -9.76 -6.85 -5.24
C ASN A 195 -8.41 -6.63 -4.52
N PRO A 196 -8.36 -5.80 -3.47
CA PRO A 196 -7.12 -5.55 -2.74
C PRO A 196 -6.62 -6.79 -1.98
N GLN A 197 -7.42 -7.86 -1.84
CA GLN A 197 -6.95 -9.10 -1.22
C GLN A 197 -5.91 -9.84 -2.07
N SER A 198 -5.80 -9.52 -3.37
CA SER A 198 -4.76 -10.07 -4.26
C SER A 198 -3.45 -9.28 -4.25
N ILE A 199 -3.35 -8.19 -3.48
CA ILE A 199 -2.08 -7.46 -3.27
C ILE A 199 -1.05 -8.41 -2.65
N GLY A 200 0.17 -8.42 -3.20
CA GLY A 200 1.25 -9.31 -2.78
C GLY A 200 1.06 -10.80 -3.14
N ARG A 201 0.00 -11.19 -3.86
CA ARG A 201 -0.21 -12.57 -4.29
C ARG A 201 0.76 -12.93 -5.43
N LYS A 202 1.39 -14.11 -5.32
CA LYS A 202 2.29 -14.66 -6.34
C LYS A 202 1.50 -15.34 -7.47
N SER A 203 1.97 -15.18 -8.70
CA SER A 203 1.51 -15.86 -9.92
C SER A 203 2.15 -17.24 -10.10
N PHE A 204 1.77 -17.96 -11.17
CA PHE A 204 2.24 -19.31 -11.49
C PHE A 204 3.77 -19.46 -11.56
N ASP A 205 4.48 -18.37 -11.86
CA ASP A 205 5.94 -18.28 -11.95
C ASP A 205 6.61 -17.86 -10.64
N GLY A 206 5.83 -17.75 -9.55
CA GLY A 206 6.31 -17.36 -8.23
C GLY A 206 6.50 -15.85 -8.04
N ARG A 207 6.13 -15.02 -9.03
CA ARG A 207 6.33 -13.56 -9.00
C ARG A 207 5.10 -12.79 -8.57
N ILE A 208 5.32 -11.65 -7.95
CA ILE A 208 4.27 -10.67 -7.64
C ILE A 208 4.21 -9.69 -8.80
N TYR A 209 3.03 -9.55 -9.41
CA TYR A 209 2.79 -8.53 -10.41
C TYR A 209 1.97 -7.38 -9.84
N VAL A 210 2.42 -6.16 -10.11
CA VAL A 210 1.83 -4.94 -9.54
C VAL A 210 1.13 -4.13 -10.62
N GLY A 211 -0.02 -3.54 -10.30
CA GLY A 211 -0.70 -2.56 -11.16
C GLY A 211 -1.16 -3.14 -12.51
N GLY A 212 -1.16 -2.30 -13.55
CA GLY A 212 -1.48 -2.70 -14.93
C GLY A 212 -0.29 -3.37 -15.61
N PHE A 213 -0.56 -4.35 -16.47
CA PHE A 213 0.44 -5.26 -17.02
C PHE A 213 0.13 -5.64 -18.46
N GLY A 214 1.16 -6.12 -19.16
CA GLY A 214 1.04 -6.69 -20.50
C GLY A 214 1.33 -8.18 -20.54
N LEU A 215 0.63 -8.91 -21.40
CA LEU A 215 0.86 -10.34 -21.66
C LEU A 215 1.37 -10.56 -23.09
N ARG A 216 2.16 -11.62 -23.27
CA ARG A 216 2.45 -12.26 -24.55
C ARG A 216 2.03 -13.73 -24.46
N MET A 217 1.25 -14.23 -25.43
CA MET A 217 0.67 -15.59 -25.39
C MET A 217 0.51 -16.22 -26.78
N ASN A 218 0.24 -17.52 -26.83
CA ASN A 218 -0.24 -18.17 -28.04
C ASN A 218 -1.68 -17.73 -28.39
N PRO A 219 -2.13 -17.86 -29.65
CA PRO A 219 -3.50 -17.53 -30.05
C PRO A 219 -4.61 -18.32 -29.34
N ASP A 220 -4.27 -19.47 -28.77
CA ASP A 220 -5.20 -20.28 -27.97
C ASP A 220 -5.21 -19.90 -26.48
N GLY A 221 -4.45 -18.88 -26.07
CA GLY A 221 -4.28 -18.44 -24.68
C GLY A 221 -3.21 -19.18 -23.89
N SER A 222 -2.58 -20.21 -24.46
CA SER A 222 -1.55 -20.99 -23.76
C SER A 222 -0.20 -20.26 -23.74
N GLY A 223 0.68 -20.67 -22.80
CA GLY A 223 2.05 -20.18 -22.75
C GLY A 223 2.15 -18.67 -22.52
N ALA A 224 1.21 -18.11 -21.76
CA ALA A 224 1.21 -16.69 -21.45
C ALA A 224 2.36 -16.31 -20.50
N GLU A 225 2.96 -15.16 -20.79
CA GLU A 225 4.07 -14.55 -20.06
C GLU A 225 3.74 -13.07 -19.80
N VAL A 226 4.03 -12.56 -18.61
CA VAL A 226 3.92 -11.13 -18.31
C VAL A 226 5.17 -10.42 -18.84
N ILE A 227 4.97 -9.47 -19.75
CA ILE A 227 6.07 -8.76 -20.43
C ILE A 227 6.36 -7.39 -19.84
N PHE A 228 5.44 -6.80 -19.08
CA PHE A 228 5.67 -5.61 -18.25
C PHE A 228 4.61 -5.53 -17.15
N GLN A 229 4.86 -4.68 -16.16
CA GLN A 229 3.95 -4.43 -15.06
C GLN A 229 3.98 -2.99 -14.58
N ASN A 230 3.09 -2.67 -13.65
CA ASN A 230 3.01 -1.43 -12.89
C ASN A 230 2.79 -0.18 -13.75
N SER A 231 2.12 -0.34 -14.89
CA SER A 231 1.43 0.75 -15.58
C SER A 231 0.14 1.09 -14.85
N ARG A 232 -0.53 2.17 -15.22
CA ARG A 232 -1.84 2.50 -14.66
C ARG A 232 -2.98 2.12 -15.60
N ASN A 233 -3.02 2.73 -16.77
CA ASN A 233 -4.06 2.54 -17.76
C ASN A 233 -3.49 2.72 -19.16
N ALA A 234 -2.53 1.87 -19.49
CA ALA A 234 -2.09 1.76 -20.87
C ALA A 234 -3.23 1.13 -21.70
N HIS A 235 -3.86 1.96 -22.52
CA HIS A 235 -5.10 1.59 -23.19
C HIS A 235 -4.85 0.83 -24.50
N ALA A 236 -3.72 1.09 -25.15
CA ALA A 236 -3.27 0.41 -26.37
C ALA A 236 -1.80 -0.01 -26.25
N MET A 237 -1.35 -0.80 -27.22
CA MET A 237 0.03 -1.25 -27.33
C MET A 237 0.33 -1.58 -28.78
N SER A 238 1.32 -0.92 -29.35
CA SER A 238 1.77 -1.17 -30.72
C SER A 238 2.98 -2.10 -30.75
N VAL A 239 2.88 -3.21 -31.49
CA VAL A 239 4.00 -4.13 -31.73
C VAL A 239 4.53 -3.94 -33.16
N THR A 240 5.76 -3.47 -33.26
CA THR A 240 6.43 -3.27 -34.56
C THR A 240 6.84 -4.61 -35.18
N SER A 241 7.11 -4.62 -36.49
CA SER A 241 7.64 -5.77 -37.22
C SER A 241 9.04 -6.20 -36.79
N PHE A 242 9.75 -5.34 -36.05
CA PHE A 242 11.01 -5.70 -35.36
C PHE A 242 10.78 -6.36 -34.00
N GLY A 243 9.52 -6.47 -33.55
CA GLY A 243 9.15 -7.02 -32.24
C GLY A 243 9.25 -6.02 -31.09
N ASP A 244 9.53 -4.74 -31.36
CA ASP A 244 9.50 -3.71 -30.33
C ASP A 244 8.07 -3.39 -29.93
N VAL A 245 7.88 -3.17 -28.63
CA VAL A 245 6.58 -2.90 -28.02
C VAL A 245 6.56 -1.46 -27.51
N LEU A 246 5.60 -0.68 -27.97
CA LEU A 246 5.41 0.73 -27.59
C LEU A 246 4.04 0.88 -26.92
N GLN A 247 3.95 1.75 -25.92
CA GLN A 247 2.68 2.09 -25.30
C GLN A 247 2.64 3.54 -24.83
N ALA A 248 1.42 4.04 -24.65
CA ALA A 248 1.14 5.25 -23.90
C ALA A 248 0.29 4.94 -22.66
N ASP A 249 0.57 5.62 -21.56
CA ASP A 249 -0.02 5.40 -20.23
C ASP A 249 -0.31 6.74 -19.54
N ASN A 250 -1.24 6.80 -18.61
CA ASN A 250 -1.61 8.05 -17.90
C ASN A 250 -1.94 7.87 -16.42
N ASP A 251 -2.08 8.97 -15.64
CA ASP A 251 -2.51 9.03 -14.23
C ASP A 251 -3.41 10.24 -13.87
N ASP A 252 -4.05 10.22 -12.69
CA ASP A 252 -4.80 11.31 -12.03
C ASP A 252 -4.15 11.75 -10.69
N PRO A 253 -3.84 13.05 -10.47
CA PRO A 253 -4.05 14.18 -11.37
C PRO A 253 -3.05 14.22 -12.54
N ALA A 254 -3.57 14.66 -13.68
CA ALA A 254 -3.15 14.33 -15.04
C ALA A 254 -1.62 14.34 -15.35
N HIS A 255 -1.06 13.14 -15.51
CA HIS A 255 0.22 12.86 -16.19
C HIS A 255 0.01 11.82 -17.27
N ALA A 256 0.73 11.94 -18.38
CA ALA A 256 0.75 10.96 -19.45
C ALA A 256 2.18 10.79 -19.97
N ARG A 257 2.45 9.58 -20.44
CA ARG A 257 3.73 9.18 -21.00
C ARG A 257 3.55 8.34 -22.24
N ALA A 258 4.58 8.31 -23.08
CA ALA A 258 4.79 7.25 -24.06
C ALA A 258 6.18 6.66 -23.83
N ALA A 259 6.26 5.33 -23.86
CA ALA A 259 7.50 4.62 -23.58
C ALA A 259 7.65 3.37 -24.44
N TRP A 260 8.91 3.02 -24.68
CA TRP A 260 9.27 1.67 -25.09
C TRP A 260 9.10 0.71 -23.92
N VAL A 261 8.45 -0.41 -24.18
CA VAL A 261 8.33 -1.52 -23.25
C VAL A 261 9.54 -2.44 -23.46
N MET A 262 10.59 -2.22 -22.68
CA MET A 262 11.64 -3.23 -22.50
C MET A 262 11.02 -4.45 -21.82
N GLU A 263 11.25 -5.67 -22.33
CA GLU A 263 10.69 -6.87 -21.73
C GLU A 263 11.07 -6.95 -20.24
N HIS A 264 10.09 -7.23 -19.38
CA HIS A 264 10.14 -7.21 -17.92
C HIS A 264 10.15 -5.84 -17.25
N SER A 265 9.84 -4.75 -17.98
CA SER A 265 9.72 -3.40 -17.40
C SER A 265 8.75 -3.35 -16.22
N ASN A 266 9.12 -2.57 -15.21
CA ASN A 266 8.23 -2.10 -14.16
C ASN A 266 8.11 -0.58 -14.26
N PHE A 267 6.87 -0.13 -14.47
CA PHE A 267 6.54 1.23 -14.84
C PHE A 267 6.22 2.16 -13.65
N GLY A 268 6.35 1.65 -12.42
CA GLY A 268 6.46 2.45 -11.19
C GLY A 268 5.19 3.14 -10.65
N TYR A 269 4.01 2.83 -11.19
CA TYR A 269 2.75 3.49 -10.78
C TYR A 269 2.41 3.30 -9.29
N ALA A 270 2.53 2.07 -8.78
CA ALA A 270 2.38 1.71 -7.38
C ALA A 270 3.71 1.25 -6.76
N ALA A 271 3.75 1.14 -5.43
CA ALA A 271 4.91 0.60 -4.71
C ALA A 271 5.32 -0.79 -5.23
N LEU A 272 6.63 -1.01 -5.34
CA LEU A 272 7.20 -2.16 -6.03
C LEU A 272 7.10 -3.45 -5.22
N GLU A 273 7.04 -3.32 -3.89
CA GLU A 273 7.10 -4.45 -2.97
C GLU A 273 5.86 -5.34 -3.06
N ASP A 274 4.69 -4.71 -3.15
CA ASP A 274 3.40 -5.40 -3.15
C ASP A 274 2.29 -4.67 -3.93
N GLY A 275 2.50 -3.43 -4.34
CA GLY A 275 1.51 -2.57 -4.98
C GLY A 275 0.60 -1.79 -4.02
N ASN A 276 0.81 -1.83 -2.71
CA ASN A 276 -0.13 -1.33 -1.70
C ASN A 276 -0.03 0.18 -1.42
N ARG A 277 0.93 0.89 -2.02
CA ARG A 277 1.15 2.33 -1.79
C ARG A 277 1.08 3.14 -3.08
N SER A 278 0.49 4.32 -2.97
CA SER A 278 0.42 5.32 -4.04
C SER A 278 1.73 6.08 -4.19
N TRP A 279 2.02 6.66 -5.36
CA TRP A 279 3.24 7.46 -5.53
C TRP A 279 3.27 8.66 -4.59
N GLU A 280 2.11 9.24 -4.28
CA GLU A 280 1.99 10.34 -3.33
C GLU A 280 2.41 9.95 -1.92
N ASP A 281 2.37 8.66 -1.59
CA ASP A 281 2.82 8.18 -0.29
C ASP A 281 4.35 8.22 -0.14
N SER A 282 5.06 8.07 -1.26
CA SER A 282 6.52 8.02 -1.34
C SER A 282 7.15 9.30 -1.91
N ALA A 283 6.37 10.21 -2.50
CA ALA A 283 6.86 11.45 -3.09
C ALA A 283 7.64 12.31 -2.08
N LYS A 284 8.80 12.82 -2.47
CA LYS A 284 9.70 13.58 -1.59
C LYS A 284 9.50 15.08 -1.77
N SER A 285 9.64 15.86 -0.71
CA SER A 285 9.41 17.32 -0.78
C SER A 285 10.48 18.06 -1.59
N TRP A 286 11.65 17.45 -1.72
CA TRP A 286 12.80 17.95 -2.47
C TRP A 286 12.89 17.43 -3.92
N GLU A 287 12.02 16.51 -4.34
CA GLU A 287 11.94 16.08 -5.75
C GLU A 287 11.61 17.30 -6.62
N LYS A 288 12.27 17.43 -7.77
CA LYS A 288 12.01 18.57 -8.63
C LYS A 288 10.61 18.44 -9.19
N LYS A 289 9.97 19.59 -9.36
CA LYS A 289 8.72 19.66 -10.09
C LYS A 289 9.04 19.74 -11.56
N THR A 290 8.62 18.75 -12.35
CA THR A 290 8.93 18.63 -13.78
C THR A 290 8.17 19.63 -14.67
N VAL A 291 7.50 20.64 -14.11
CA VAL A 291 6.69 21.62 -14.87
C VAL A 291 7.45 22.91 -15.10
N THR A 292 7.66 23.27 -16.36
CA THR A 292 8.18 24.59 -16.75
C THR A 292 7.08 25.66 -16.70
N ALA A 293 7.46 26.94 -16.59
CA ALA A 293 6.52 28.06 -16.63
C ALA A 293 5.69 28.10 -17.93
N GLU A 294 6.26 27.59 -19.03
CA GLU A 294 5.59 27.44 -20.32
C GLU A 294 4.44 26.43 -20.25
N ILE A 295 4.67 25.25 -19.65
CA ILE A 295 3.60 24.26 -19.40
C ILE A 295 2.57 24.81 -18.39
N MET A 296 2.97 25.59 -17.39
CA MET A 296 2.03 26.20 -16.44
C MET A 296 1.11 27.25 -17.09
N ASN A 297 1.62 28.02 -18.05
CA ASN A 297 0.85 29.03 -18.78
C ASN A 297 -0.02 28.40 -19.88
N ASP A 298 0.36 27.21 -20.35
CA ASP A 298 -0.28 26.48 -21.46
C ASP A 298 -1.05 25.23 -21.01
N ALA A 299 -1.15 24.93 -19.71
CA ALA A 299 -1.85 23.76 -19.15
C ALA A 299 -3.37 23.87 -19.31
N TYR A 300 -3.83 23.90 -20.56
CA TYR A 300 -5.13 23.51 -21.11
C TYR A 300 -6.41 23.99 -20.39
N GLU A 301 -6.25 25.07 -19.62
CA GLU A 301 -7.20 25.96 -18.96
C GLU A 301 -7.79 25.52 -17.59
N ARG A 302 -7.13 25.97 -16.50
CA ARG A 302 -7.67 26.12 -15.12
C ARG A 302 -8.25 24.88 -14.45
N HIS A 303 -7.59 23.73 -14.54
CA HIS A 303 -7.72 22.79 -13.42
C HIS A 303 -7.16 23.48 -12.15
N SER A 304 -7.88 23.36 -11.03
CA SER A 304 -7.52 23.97 -9.74
C SER A 304 -6.02 23.82 -9.47
N LYS A 305 -5.34 24.86 -8.96
CA LYS A 305 -3.88 24.89 -8.69
C LYS A 305 -3.30 23.61 -8.03
N SER A 306 -4.13 22.77 -7.40
CA SER A 306 -3.80 21.44 -6.88
C SER A 306 -3.52 20.34 -7.93
N SER A 307 -3.81 20.52 -9.23
CA SER A 307 -3.54 19.54 -10.31
C SER A 307 -2.15 19.72 -10.96
N LEU A 308 -1.33 20.65 -10.47
CA LEU A 308 0.03 20.90 -10.93
C LEU A 308 1.08 20.11 -10.13
N ARG A 309 0.69 18.97 -9.53
CA ARG A 309 1.57 18.10 -8.75
C ARG A 309 2.30 17.16 -9.71
N ARG A 310 3.57 17.47 -9.98
CA ARG A 310 4.41 16.76 -10.95
C ARG A 310 5.80 16.55 -10.35
N ASP A 311 5.86 15.72 -9.33
CA ASP A 311 7.12 15.43 -8.67
C ASP A 311 7.85 14.36 -9.51
N GLU A 312 9.18 14.48 -9.67
CA GLU A 312 10.00 13.44 -10.35
C GLU A 312 9.72 12.03 -9.80
N GLY A 313 9.32 11.90 -8.53
CA GLY A 313 8.91 10.64 -7.90
C GLY A 313 7.56 10.05 -8.36
N HIS A 314 6.79 10.73 -9.22
CA HIS A 314 5.44 10.28 -9.65
C HIS A 314 5.45 8.88 -10.27
N TRP A 315 6.41 8.61 -11.16
CA TRP A 315 6.59 7.30 -11.78
C TRP A 315 7.61 6.43 -11.05
N ARG A 316 8.04 6.82 -9.85
CA ARG A 316 9.12 6.15 -9.09
C ARG A 316 10.40 5.92 -9.92
N GLU A 317 10.69 6.80 -10.88
CA GLU A 317 11.79 6.62 -11.83
C GLU A 317 13.18 6.52 -11.17
N HIS A 318 13.30 6.99 -9.93
CA HIS A 318 14.51 6.91 -9.12
C HIS A 318 14.60 5.65 -8.24
N PHE A 319 13.61 4.75 -8.26
CA PHE A 319 13.69 3.50 -7.51
C PHE A 319 14.41 2.41 -8.33
N PRO A 320 15.28 1.58 -7.70
CA PRO A 320 15.83 0.41 -8.37
C PRO A 320 14.72 -0.56 -8.73
N GLY A 321 14.79 -1.13 -9.94
CA GLY A 321 13.74 -1.98 -10.47
C GLY A 321 12.72 -1.23 -11.33
N VAL A 322 12.72 0.10 -11.37
CA VAL A 322 11.83 0.89 -12.24
C VAL A 322 12.55 1.32 -13.52
N THR A 323 11.91 1.09 -14.66
CA THR A 323 12.42 1.58 -15.94
C THR A 323 12.14 3.07 -16.13
N PRO A 324 13.03 3.83 -16.79
CA PRO A 324 12.78 5.25 -17.07
C PRO A 324 11.42 5.47 -17.76
N PRO A 325 10.69 6.54 -17.46
CA PRO A 325 9.28 6.68 -17.85
C PRO A 325 9.07 7.02 -19.33
N GLY A 326 10.12 7.20 -20.12
CA GLY A 326 10.03 7.60 -21.52
C GLY A 326 9.71 9.08 -21.69
N ASN A 327 8.91 9.41 -22.69
CA ASN A 327 8.52 10.78 -23.01
C ASN A 327 7.32 11.21 -22.15
N LEU A 328 7.43 12.34 -21.45
CA LEU A 328 6.39 12.90 -20.59
C LEU A 328 5.83 14.20 -21.20
N TRP A 329 4.51 14.32 -21.36
CA TRP A 329 3.89 15.56 -21.88
C TRP A 329 2.81 16.17 -20.97
N GLY A 330 2.63 15.63 -19.76
CA GLY A 330 1.74 16.23 -18.79
C GLY A 330 0.30 15.77 -18.88
N PRO A 331 -0.73 16.65 -18.82
CA PRO A 331 -2.10 16.18 -18.62
C PRO A 331 -2.52 15.35 -19.82
N GLY A 332 -2.99 14.13 -19.61
CA GLY A 332 -3.41 13.35 -20.75
C GLY A 332 -4.24 12.12 -20.46
N ALA A 333 -4.90 11.65 -21.50
CA ALA A 333 -5.66 10.41 -21.54
C ALA A 333 -5.50 9.80 -22.94
N PRO A 334 -4.36 9.12 -23.19
CA PRO A 334 -4.13 8.37 -24.41
C PRO A 334 -5.02 7.12 -24.43
N THR A 335 -5.62 6.81 -25.58
CA THR A 335 -6.56 5.67 -25.72
C THR A 335 -6.15 4.68 -26.81
N GLY A 336 -5.96 5.15 -28.05
CA GLY A 336 -5.53 4.32 -29.18
C GLY A 336 -4.12 4.64 -29.62
N ASP A 337 -3.47 3.68 -30.28
CA ASP A 337 -2.14 3.88 -30.85
C ASP A 337 -1.93 3.09 -32.15
N TYR A 338 -0.99 3.56 -32.97
CA TYR A 338 -0.59 2.86 -34.20
C TYR A 338 0.85 3.19 -34.58
N PHE A 339 1.58 2.23 -35.14
CA PHE A 339 2.94 2.44 -35.63
C PHE A 339 3.01 2.31 -37.15
N ILE A 340 3.46 3.37 -37.83
CA ILE A 340 3.51 3.44 -39.30
C ILE A 340 4.77 2.72 -39.82
N GLU A 341 4.59 1.68 -40.63
CA GLU A 341 5.71 0.88 -41.17
C GLU A 341 5.82 0.92 -42.70
N GLY A 342 4.71 1.23 -43.38
CA GLY A 342 4.67 1.38 -44.82
C GLY A 342 5.00 2.80 -45.28
N ASP A 343 4.97 3.00 -46.60
CA ASP A 343 5.30 4.27 -47.25
C ASP A 343 4.07 4.93 -47.92
N GLU A 344 2.85 4.39 -47.70
CA GLU A 344 1.60 4.77 -48.38
C GLU A 344 1.19 6.23 -48.08
N LEU A 345 1.44 6.70 -46.85
CA LEU A 345 1.25 8.11 -46.46
C LEU A 345 2.39 9.03 -46.92
N GLY A 346 3.53 8.46 -47.31
CA GLY A 346 4.80 9.16 -47.54
C GLY A 346 5.92 8.56 -46.69
N ARG A 347 7.12 8.47 -47.27
CA ARG A 347 8.29 7.85 -46.61
C ARG A 347 8.72 8.61 -45.35
N GLU A 348 8.42 9.90 -45.26
CA GLU A 348 8.65 10.76 -44.11
C GLU A 348 7.83 10.38 -42.87
N TYR A 349 6.73 9.64 -43.05
CA TYR A 349 5.86 9.16 -41.96
C TYR A 349 6.24 7.77 -41.46
N ARG A 350 7.04 7.02 -42.22
CA ARG A 350 7.51 5.69 -41.82
C ARG A 350 8.34 5.79 -40.54
N GLY A 351 8.03 4.92 -39.58
CA GLY A 351 8.69 4.86 -38.29
C GLY A 351 8.10 5.78 -37.23
N LYS A 352 6.96 6.45 -37.52
CA LYS A 352 6.25 7.28 -36.53
C LYS A 352 5.29 6.45 -35.69
N TYR A 353 5.30 6.74 -34.39
CA TYR A 353 4.35 6.19 -33.43
C TYR A 353 3.24 7.20 -33.18
N LEU A 354 2.00 6.82 -33.46
CA LEU A 354 0.81 7.65 -33.29
C LEU A 354 0.10 7.31 -31.98
N VAL A 355 -0.42 8.33 -31.30
CA VAL A 355 -1.18 8.18 -30.05
C VAL A 355 -2.42 9.06 -30.11
N CYS A 356 -3.61 8.48 -29.97
CA CYS A 356 -4.87 9.20 -29.81
C CYS A 356 -4.94 9.82 -28.42
N GLU A 357 -4.88 11.15 -28.35
CA GLU A 357 -4.86 11.93 -27.12
C GLU A 357 -6.19 12.70 -26.97
N THR A 358 -7.02 12.25 -26.02
CA THR A 358 -8.37 12.80 -25.83
C THR A 358 -8.41 14.15 -25.12
N VAL A 359 -7.52 14.42 -24.15
CA VAL A 359 -7.46 15.69 -23.40
C VAL A 359 -7.10 16.85 -24.32
N HIS A 360 -6.16 16.62 -25.24
CA HIS A 360 -5.64 17.58 -26.21
C HIS A 360 -6.41 17.59 -27.53
N ARG A 361 -7.40 16.69 -27.71
CA ARG A 361 -8.21 16.58 -28.93
C ARG A 361 -7.34 16.41 -30.17
N ALA A 362 -6.39 15.50 -30.10
CA ALA A 362 -5.38 15.34 -31.13
C ALA A 362 -4.87 13.90 -31.20
N VAL A 363 -4.52 13.47 -32.41
CA VAL A 363 -3.58 12.37 -32.61
C VAL A 363 -2.18 12.97 -32.58
N PHE A 364 -1.36 12.50 -31.66
CA PHE A 364 0.05 12.85 -31.54
C PHE A 364 0.91 11.93 -32.40
N ALA A 365 2.09 12.39 -32.79
CA ALA A 365 3.10 11.58 -33.45
C ALA A 365 4.48 11.73 -32.79
N PHE A 366 5.20 10.63 -32.63
CA PHE A 366 6.58 10.60 -32.12
C PHE A 366 7.53 10.04 -33.18
N ASP A 367 8.74 10.57 -33.20
CA ASP A 367 9.85 9.94 -33.89
C ASP A 367 10.47 8.86 -33.00
N LEU A 368 10.78 7.70 -33.59
CA LEU A 368 11.46 6.61 -32.92
C LEU A 368 12.95 6.68 -33.18
N LYS A 369 13.74 6.84 -32.12
CA LYS A 369 15.20 6.84 -32.18
C LYS A 369 15.79 5.66 -31.42
N ARG A 370 16.77 4.99 -32.03
CA ARG A 370 17.48 3.85 -31.46
C ARG A 370 18.91 4.25 -31.15
N GLY A 371 19.44 3.75 -30.03
CA GLY A 371 20.83 3.93 -29.65
C GLY A 371 21.06 3.48 -28.21
N ASP A 372 22.30 3.13 -27.87
CA ASP A 372 22.71 2.72 -26.52
C ASP A 372 21.76 1.68 -25.87
N GLY A 373 21.32 0.66 -26.62
CA GLY A 373 20.43 -0.37 -26.08
C GLY A 373 19.02 0.07 -25.70
N ARG A 374 18.58 1.26 -26.11
CA ARG A 374 17.24 1.77 -25.82
C ARG A 374 16.53 2.30 -27.05
N ILE A 375 15.21 2.45 -26.90
CA ILE A 375 14.35 3.16 -27.86
C ILE A 375 13.79 4.40 -27.17
N GLU A 376 14.06 5.56 -27.77
CA GLU A 376 13.54 6.84 -27.32
C GLU A 376 12.46 7.34 -28.26
N LEU A 377 11.40 7.90 -27.67
CA LEU A 377 10.33 8.60 -28.39
C LEU A 377 10.60 10.11 -28.27
N GLU A 378 11.06 10.72 -29.36
CA GLU A 378 11.47 12.12 -29.44
C GLU A 378 10.55 12.91 -30.39
N ASN A 379 10.77 14.23 -30.48
CA ASN A 379 10.09 15.14 -31.41
C ASN A 379 8.56 15.01 -31.43
N LEU A 380 7.93 15.05 -30.25
CA LEU A 380 6.49 14.99 -30.10
C LEU A 380 5.79 16.07 -30.96
N ASP A 381 5.11 15.64 -32.02
CA ASP A 381 4.18 16.45 -32.82
C ASP A 381 2.77 16.32 -32.22
N LYS A 382 2.27 17.41 -31.65
CA LYS A 382 0.94 17.47 -31.02
C LYS A 382 -0.20 17.72 -32.03
N SER A 383 0.09 17.72 -33.32
CA SER A 383 -0.80 18.22 -34.37
C SER A 383 -0.87 17.34 -35.62
N PHE A 384 -0.52 16.05 -35.51
CA PHE A 384 -0.61 15.12 -36.63
C PHE A 384 -2.04 15.05 -37.20
N PHE A 385 -3.04 14.98 -36.33
CA PHE A 385 -4.44 15.21 -36.67
C PHE A 385 -5.17 15.79 -35.46
N ALA A 386 -5.53 17.08 -35.52
CA ALA A 386 -5.96 17.81 -34.33
C ALA A 386 -7.02 18.87 -34.66
N THR A 387 -7.70 19.37 -33.63
CA THR A 387 -8.59 20.52 -33.70
C THR A 387 -8.34 21.47 -32.53
N ASP A 388 -8.65 22.75 -32.71
CA ASP A 388 -8.61 23.69 -31.60
C ASP A 388 -9.81 23.47 -30.66
N ARG A 389 -9.55 23.23 -29.38
CA ARG A 389 -10.59 23.16 -28.34
C ARG A 389 -11.39 24.46 -28.24
N ARG A 390 -10.80 25.60 -28.59
CA ARG A 390 -11.46 26.92 -28.64
C ARG A 390 -12.12 27.19 -29.99
N SER A 391 -12.13 26.20 -30.90
CA SER A 391 -12.86 26.34 -32.15
C SER A 391 -14.31 26.74 -31.86
N LYS A 392 -14.77 27.76 -32.58
CA LYS A 392 -16.17 28.18 -32.53
C LYS A 392 -17.09 27.18 -33.23
N ASN A 393 -16.53 26.27 -34.04
CA ASN A 393 -17.27 25.16 -34.61
C ASN A 393 -17.46 24.10 -33.53
N LYS A 394 -18.70 23.96 -33.03
CA LYS A 394 -19.04 23.01 -31.97
C LYS A 394 -18.71 21.57 -32.38
N ALA A 395 -19.08 21.15 -33.59
CA ALA A 395 -18.78 19.81 -34.09
C ALA A 395 -17.27 19.51 -34.09
N ALA A 396 -16.43 20.50 -34.41
CA ALA A 396 -14.98 20.34 -34.34
C ALA A 396 -14.44 20.36 -32.90
N SER A 397 -14.93 21.26 -32.04
CA SER A 397 -14.49 21.37 -30.64
C SER A 397 -14.85 20.15 -29.77
N GLY A 398 -15.66 19.23 -30.28
CA GLY A 398 -16.09 18.00 -29.62
C GLY A 398 -15.17 16.80 -29.86
N PHE A 399 -14.25 16.90 -30.82
CA PHE A 399 -13.33 15.81 -31.19
C PHE A 399 -12.60 15.23 -29.97
N LEU A 400 -12.71 13.92 -29.81
CA LEU A 400 -12.04 13.13 -28.78
C LEU A 400 -11.59 11.83 -29.45
N PRO A 401 -10.37 11.78 -30.01
CA PRO A 401 -9.92 10.62 -30.76
C PRO A 401 -9.87 9.40 -29.84
N SER A 402 -10.57 8.33 -30.21
CA SER A 402 -10.66 7.10 -29.41
C SER A 402 -9.69 6.02 -29.87
N ASP A 403 -9.54 5.84 -31.19
CA ASP A 403 -8.66 4.82 -31.77
C ASP A 403 -8.13 5.23 -33.16
N VAL A 404 -7.05 4.59 -33.61
CA VAL A 404 -6.46 4.78 -34.94
C VAL A 404 -5.94 3.46 -35.50
N VAL A 405 -6.38 3.11 -36.70
CA VAL A 405 -5.96 1.88 -37.41
C VAL A 405 -5.59 2.18 -38.85
N ALA A 406 -4.88 1.26 -39.51
CA ALA A 406 -4.56 1.38 -40.93
C ALA A 406 -5.40 0.45 -41.80
N GLY A 407 -5.88 1.00 -42.91
CA GLY A 407 -6.51 0.28 -44.01
C GLY A 407 -5.52 -0.63 -44.76
N THR A 408 -6.06 -1.55 -45.56
CA THR A 408 -5.24 -2.37 -46.48
C THR A 408 -4.60 -1.55 -47.60
N ASP A 409 -5.15 -0.38 -47.90
CA ASP A 409 -4.61 0.61 -48.85
C ASP A 409 -3.60 1.59 -48.22
N GLY A 410 -3.35 1.49 -46.91
CA GLY A 410 -2.43 2.33 -46.16
C GLY A 410 -2.95 3.70 -45.74
N ALA A 411 -4.24 4.00 -45.96
CA ALA A 411 -4.86 5.12 -45.26
C ALA A 411 -5.05 4.80 -43.77
N LEU A 412 -5.08 5.84 -42.93
CA LEU A 412 -5.42 5.70 -41.52
C LEU A 412 -6.92 5.98 -41.32
N PHE A 413 -7.54 5.26 -40.40
CA PHE A 413 -8.88 5.51 -39.91
C PHE A 413 -8.78 5.89 -38.44
N ALA A 414 -9.12 7.14 -38.11
CA ALA A 414 -9.15 7.65 -36.74
C ALA A 414 -10.62 7.81 -36.30
N SER A 415 -11.01 7.16 -35.22
CA SER A 415 -12.36 7.30 -34.65
C SER A 415 -12.41 8.37 -33.56
N ASP A 416 -13.60 8.89 -33.29
CA ASP A 416 -13.82 9.81 -32.18
C ASP A 416 -15.18 9.62 -31.49
N TRP A 417 -15.26 10.05 -30.24
CA TRP A 417 -16.54 10.07 -29.50
C TRP A 417 -17.34 11.36 -29.67
N ASN A 418 -16.73 12.43 -30.18
CA ASN A 418 -17.32 13.75 -30.37
C ASN A 418 -18.14 14.31 -29.18
N SER A 419 -17.53 14.47 -28.00
CA SER A 419 -18.24 14.83 -26.74
C SER A 419 -17.86 16.21 -26.17
N HIS A 420 -18.88 16.86 -25.59
CA HIS A 420 -18.76 18.13 -24.85
C HIS A 420 -19.09 18.01 -23.36
N THR A 421 -19.66 16.89 -22.93
CA THR A 421 -20.28 16.73 -21.60
C THR A 421 -19.48 15.82 -20.69
N ASN A 422 -18.67 14.93 -21.25
CA ASN A 422 -17.74 14.08 -20.49
C ASN A 422 -16.43 13.89 -21.29
N ALA A 423 -15.30 13.75 -20.59
CA ALA A 423 -13.99 13.51 -21.23
C ALA A 423 -13.84 12.09 -21.81
N ARG A 424 -14.86 11.24 -21.66
CA ARG A 424 -14.78 9.79 -21.91
C ARG A 424 -15.82 9.26 -22.90
N GLY A 425 -16.63 10.13 -23.51
CA GLY A 425 -17.46 9.82 -24.68
C GLY A 425 -18.60 8.81 -24.53
N SER A 426 -18.66 8.01 -23.46
CA SER A 426 -19.61 6.89 -23.32
C SER A 426 -21.05 7.27 -23.63
N GLY A 427 -21.68 6.50 -24.52
CA GLY A 427 -23.08 6.63 -24.90
C GLY A 427 -23.41 7.81 -25.81
N ASN A 428 -22.41 8.55 -26.30
CA ASN A 428 -22.65 9.72 -27.14
C ASN A 428 -22.99 9.37 -28.60
N ALA A 429 -24.07 9.92 -29.12
CA ALA A 429 -24.58 9.60 -30.45
C ALA A 429 -23.74 10.19 -31.60
N LEU A 430 -22.91 11.20 -31.35
CA LEU A 430 -22.34 12.08 -32.39
C LEU A 430 -20.93 11.73 -32.89
N GLY A 431 -20.35 10.60 -32.48
CA GLY A 431 -19.01 10.16 -32.90
C GLY A 431 -18.89 9.86 -34.40
N GLY A 432 -17.68 9.76 -34.91
CA GLY A 432 -17.39 9.47 -36.31
C GLY A 432 -16.05 8.77 -36.53
N ILE A 433 -15.79 8.39 -37.79
CA ILE A 433 -14.53 7.84 -38.26
C ILE A 433 -14.01 8.72 -39.40
N PHE A 434 -12.75 9.14 -39.30
CA PHE A 434 -12.06 9.97 -40.27
C PHE A 434 -11.02 9.15 -41.02
N ARG A 435 -11.06 9.20 -42.36
CA ARG A 435 -10.02 8.63 -43.21
C ARG A 435 -8.96 9.67 -43.48
N ILE A 436 -7.71 9.38 -43.12
CA ILE A 436 -6.53 10.22 -43.33
C ILE A 436 -5.63 9.53 -44.35
N ALA A 437 -5.32 10.23 -45.45
CA ALA A 437 -4.48 9.67 -46.50
C ALA A 437 -3.64 10.74 -47.18
N LYS A 438 -2.71 10.33 -48.03
CA LYS A 438 -1.94 11.25 -48.86
C LYS A 438 -2.88 12.08 -49.75
N LYS A 439 -2.69 13.40 -49.76
CA LYS A 439 -3.56 14.31 -50.51
C LYS A 439 -3.63 13.91 -52.00
N GLY A 440 -4.85 13.72 -52.49
CA GLY A 440 -5.11 13.34 -53.88
C GLY A 440 -4.83 11.86 -54.22
N SER A 441 -4.56 11.00 -53.24
CA SER A 441 -4.41 9.56 -53.48
C SER A 441 -5.72 8.92 -53.94
N GLN A 442 -5.64 7.99 -54.89
CA GLN A 442 -6.78 7.14 -55.28
C GLN A 442 -6.95 5.96 -54.31
N ILE A 443 -8.19 5.51 -54.14
CA ILE A 443 -8.53 4.38 -53.26
C ILE A 443 -8.42 3.09 -54.06
N ASN A 444 -7.28 2.43 -53.94
CA ASN A 444 -6.96 1.20 -54.66
C ASN A 444 -6.47 0.13 -53.67
N PRO A 445 -7.38 -0.49 -52.88
CA PRO A 445 -7.00 -1.52 -51.94
C PRO A 445 -6.41 -2.74 -52.67
N PRO A 446 -5.35 -3.37 -52.13
CA PRO A 446 -4.73 -4.54 -52.73
C PRO A 446 -5.72 -5.71 -52.75
N LYS A 447 -5.69 -6.52 -53.81
CA LYS A 447 -6.47 -7.75 -53.87
C LYS A 447 -5.71 -8.85 -53.13
N ILE A 448 -6.17 -9.18 -51.92
CA ILE A 448 -5.55 -10.18 -51.07
C ILE A 448 -6.16 -11.56 -51.34
N ASP A 449 -5.31 -12.55 -51.64
CA ASP A 449 -5.67 -13.94 -51.83
C ASP A 449 -4.83 -14.84 -50.92
N PHE A 450 -5.43 -15.35 -49.85
CA PHE A 450 -4.73 -16.21 -48.88
C PHE A 450 -4.46 -17.64 -49.41
N SER A 451 -4.99 -18.02 -50.58
CA SER A 451 -4.82 -19.37 -51.13
C SER A 451 -3.48 -19.57 -51.84
N THR A 452 -2.90 -18.52 -52.41
CA THR A 452 -1.65 -18.56 -53.20
C THR A 452 -0.47 -17.97 -52.44
N THR A 453 0.75 -18.47 -52.67
CA THR A 453 1.96 -17.94 -52.01
C THR A 453 2.18 -16.46 -52.35
N ASP A 454 1.97 -16.06 -53.61
CA ASP A 454 2.11 -14.65 -54.02
C ASP A 454 1.07 -13.75 -53.36
N GLY A 455 -0.19 -14.19 -53.23
CA GLY A 455 -1.22 -13.45 -52.51
C GLY A 455 -0.94 -13.33 -50.99
N LEU A 456 -0.30 -14.34 -50.40
CA LEU A 456 0.19 -14.27 -49.01
C LEU A 456 1.33 -13.27 -48.84
N LEU A 457 2.27 -13.17 -49.79
CA LEU A 457 3.33 -12.17 -49.75
C LEU A 457 2.78 -10.75 -49.93
N GLU A 458 1.74 -10.57 -50.74
CA GLU A 458 1.02 -9.29 -50.84
C GLU A 458 0.37 -8.92 -49.51
N ALA A 459 -0.32 -9.87 -48.88
CA ALA A 459 -0.93 -9.69 -47.56
C ALA A 459 0.10 -9.40 -46.44
N LEU A 460 1.32 -9.96 -46.54
CA LEU A 460 2.40 -9.72 -45.58
C LEU A 460 2.87 -8.25 -45.57
N LYS A 461 2.68 -7.51 -46.67
CA LYS A 461 2.96 -6.07 -46.74
C LYS A 461 1.88 -5.21 -46.07
N SER A 462 0.68 -5.76 -45.87
CA SER A 462 -0.49 -5.02 -45.39
C SER A 462 -0.17 -4.16 -44.15
N PRO A 463 -0.57 -2.87 -44.15
CA PRO A 463 -0.51 -2.02 -42.96
C PRO A 463 -1.40 -2.51 -41.81
N ALA A 464 -2.48 -3.23 -42.12
CA ALA A 464 -3.40 -3.83 -41.16
C ALA A 464 -2.75 -5.03 -40.43
N PRO A 465 -2.55 -4.97 -39.10
CA PRO A 465 -1.83 -6.01 -38.35
C PRO A 465 -2.46 -7.41 -38.41
N GLY A 466 -3.79 -7.52 -38.34
CA GLY A 466 -4.50 -8.80 -38.42
C GLY A 466 -4.29 -9.53 -39.76
N VAL A 467 -4.29 -8.77 -40.86
CA VAL A 467 -4.10 -9.29 -42.23
C VAL A 467 -2.71 -9.89 -42.41
N ARG A 468 -1.66 -9.17 -42.01
CA ARG A 468 -0.27 -9.66 -42.11
C ARG A 468 -0.01 -10.85 -41.18
N TRP A 469 -0.62 -10.87 -40.01
CA TRP A 469 -0.51 -11.98 -39.06
C TRP A 469 -1.08 -13.27 -39.64
N PHE A 470 -2.29 -13.20 -40.23
CA PHE A 470 -2.90 -14.38 -40.87
C PHE A 470 -2.09 -14.86 -42.07
N ALA A 471 -1.57 -13.93 -42.88
CA ALA A 471 -0.69 -14.26 -43.99
C ALA A 471 0.56 -15.06 -43.54
N GLN A 472 1.19 -14.64 -42.45
CA GLN A 472 2.32 -15.34 -41.84
C GLN A 472 1.94 -16.77 -41.42
N GLU A 473 0.81 -16.98 -40.75
CA GLU A 473 0.36 -18.32 -40.34
C GLU A 473 0.15 -19.27 -41.54
N CYS A 474 -0.35 -18.74 -42.65
CA CYS A 474 -0.50 -19.48 -43.89
C CYS A 474 0.85 -19.76 -44.57
N LEU A 475 1.76 -18.78 -44.61
CA LEU A 475 3.09 -18.92 -45.25
C LEU A 475 3.95 -20.01 -44.59
N LYS A 476 3.87 -20.17 -43.27
CA LYS A 476 4.59 -21.23 -42.53
C LYS A 476 4.31 -22.65 -43.07
N LYS A 477 3.16 -22.84 -43.72
CA LYS A 477 2.67 -24.12 -44.24
C LYS A 477 2.93 -24.33 -45.73
N LYS A 478 3.51 -23.34 -46.43
CA LYS A 478 3.76 -23.41 -47.87
C LYS A 478 5.14 -24.02 -48.15
N GLY A 479 5.20 -24.98 -49.07
CA GLY A 479 6.44 -25.70 -49.41
C GLY A 479 7.47 -24.85 -50.18
N ASP A 480 7.03 -23.82 -50.89
CA ASP A 480 7.87 -22.88 -51.66
C ASP A 480 8.18 -21.58 -50.90
N ALA A 481 7.81 -21.50 -49.60
CA ALA A 481 7.93 -20.27 -48.81
C ALA A 481 9.37 -19.79 -48.67
N PHE A 482 10.35 -20.68 -48.54
CA PHE A 482 11.74 -20.30 -48.31
C PHE A 482 12.32 -19.48 -49.47
N GLU A 483 12.21 -19.99 -50.69
CA GLU A 483 12.73 -19.33 -51.90
C GLU A 483 12.00 -17.99 -52.13
N LYS A 484 10.67 -18.00 -51.98
CA LYS A 484 9.81 -16.84 -52.19
C LYS A 484 10.02 -15.73 -51.16
N LEU A 485 10.17 -16.06 -49.88
CA LEU A 485 10.49 -15.08 -48.82
C LEU A 485 11.90 -14.52 -48.97
N THR A 486 12.87 -15.35 -49.40
CA THR A 486 14.23 -14.89 -49.68
C THR A 486 14.25 -13.88 -50.82
N GLU A 487 13.47 -14.12 -51.88
CA GLU A 487 13.28 -13.16 -52.98
C GLU A 487 12.56 -11.89 -52.49
N PHE A 488 11.49 -12.03 -51.70
CA PHE A 488 10.76 -10.92 -51.10
C PHE A 488 11.68 -9.99 -50.30
N CYS A 489 12.56 -10.54 -49.46
CA CYS A 489 13.54 -9.75 -48.70
C CYS A 489 14.47 -8.92 -49.60
N LYS A 490 14.85 -9.44 -50.77
CA LYS A 490 15.70 -8.72 -51.73
C LYS A 490 14.92 -7.60 -52.42
N VAL A 491 13.70 -7.89 -52.87
CA VAL A 491 12.84 -6.93 -53.59
C VAL A 491 12.48 -5.75 -52.69
N TYR A 492 12.18 -6.00 -51.42
CA TYR A 492 11.72 -4.98 -50.48
C TYR A 492 12.78 -4.51 -49.48
N ALA A 493 14.08 -4.69 -49.80
CA ALA A 493 15.19 -4.30 -48.93
C ALA A 493 15.19 -2.81 -48.52
N SER A 494 14.51 -1.94 -49.27
CA SER A 494 14.36 -0.50 -48.96
C SER A 494 13.35 -0.20 -47.84
N ASN A 495 12.46 -1.15 -47.51
CA ASN A 495 11.56 -1.09 -46.36
C ASN A 495 11.96 -2.19 -45.35
N PRO A 496 12.70 -1.82 -44.29
CA PRO A 496 13.23 -2.79 -43.34
C PRO A 496 12.14 -3.52 -42.53
N TYR A 497 10.96 -2.93 -42.37
CA TYR A 497 9.85 -3.57 -41.65
C TYR A 497 9.28 -4.76 -42.43
N TYR A 498 9.16 -4.64 -43.76
CA TYR A 498 8.71 -5.75 -44.60
C TYR A 498 9.68 -6.93 -44.54
N VAL A 499 10.98 -6.64 -44.61
CA VAL A 499 12.03 -7.66 -44.43
C VAL A 499 11.90 -8.31 -43.05
N ALA A 500 11.72 -7.51 -41.98
CA ALA A 500 11.61 -8.04 -40.63
C ALA A 500 10.45 -9.04 -40.45
N ARG A 501 9.28 -8.76 -41.06
CA ARG A 501 8.14 -9.70 -41.10
C ARG A 501 8.54 -11.03 -41.72
N ALA A 502 9.22 -11.00 -42.87
CA ALA A 502 9.67 -12.21 -43.56
C ALA A 502 10.69 -13.02 -42.74
N ILE A 503 11.59 -12.37 -41.99
CA ILE A 503 12.56 -13.06 -41.12
C ILE A 503 11.88 -13.89 -40.03
N TYR A 504 10.82 -13.37 -39.40
CA TYR A 504 10.05 -14.16 -38.42
C TYR A 504 9.39 -15.39 -39.04
N VAL A 505 8.91 -15.30 -40.28
CA VAL A 505 8.35 -16.45 -41.00
C VAL A 505 9.45 -17.45 -41.34
N LEU A 506 10.59 -16.99 -41.87
CA LEU A 506 11.75 -17.82 -42.21
C LEU A 506 12.25 -18.63 -41.01
N ALA A 507 12.36 -18.01 -39.83
CA ALA A 507 12.77 -18.70 -38.61
C ALA A 507 11.82 -19.84 -38.20
N GLN A 508 10.55 -19.73 -38.58
CA GLN A 508 9.48 -20.65 -38.19
C GLN A 508 9.16 -21.71 -39.25
N LEU A 509 9.74 -21.64 -40.46
CA LEU A 509 9.56 -22.67 -41.48
C LEU A 509 10.03 -24.04 -41.00
N ASP A 510 9.34 -25.09 -41.42
CA ASP A 510 9.77 -26.48 -41.14
C ASP A 510 11.02 -26.88 -41.94
N ASP A 511 11.32 -26.18 -43.05
CA ASP A 511 12.60 -26.29 -43.73
C ASP A 511 13.73 -25.67 -42.88
N ILE A 512 14.72 -26.49 -42.52
CA ILE A 512 15.93 -26.11 -41.77
C ILE A 512 16.71 -24.97 -42.44
N LYS A 513 16.59 -24.79 -43.77
CA LYS A 513 17.21 -23.67 -44.48
C LYS A 513 16.74 -22.33 -43.93
N GLY A 514 15.46 -22.22 -43.54
CA GLY A 514 14.88 -20.99 -42.99
C GLY A 514 15.56 -20.57 -41.68
N SER A 515 15.56 -21.45 -40.68
CA SER A 515 16.22 -21.17 -39.39
C SER A 515 17.74 -21.03 -39.52
N SER A 516 18.37 -21.75 -40.45
CA SER A 516 19.81 -21.60 -40.76
C SER A 516 20.12 -20.22 -41.34
N ALA A 517 19.28 -19.72 -42.26
CA ALA A 517 19.44 -18.39 -42.83
C ALA A 517 19.31 -17.29 -41.77
N VAL A 518 18.34 -17.41 -40.86
CA VAL A 518 18.19 -16.46 -39.75
C VAL A 518 19.35 -16.55 -38.75
N LYS A 519 19.89 -17.75 -38.49
CA LYS A 519 21.07 -17.92 -37.63
C LYS A 519 22.31 -17.22 -38.18
N LEU A 520 22.50 -17.17 -39.51
CA LEU A 520 23.60 -16.42 -40.12
C LEU A 520 23.51 -14.91 -39.84
N MET A 521 22.30 -14.37 -39.66
CA MET A 521 22.10 -12.95 -39.34
C MET A 521 22.62 -12.56 -37.96
N LEU A 522 22.88 -13.52 -37.06
CA LEU A 522 23.56 -13.25 -35.78
C LEU A 522 24.99 -12.70 -35.97
N SER A 523 25.56 -12.81 -37.17
CA SER A 523 26.87 -12.23 -37.54
C SER A 523 26.75 -10.98 -38.42
N SER A 524 25.56 -10.38 -38.54
CA SER A 524 25.34 -9.11 -39.26
C SER A 524 26.18 -7.98 -38.65
N ASP A 525 26.70 -7.07 -39.47
CA ASP A 525 27.36 -5.85 -38.98
C ASP A 525 26.37 -4.88 -38.30
N ASP A 526 25.11 -4.90 -38.73
CA ASP A 526 24.02 -4.11 -38.14
C ASP A 526 23.42 -4.83 -36.92
N GLU A 527 23.43 -4.14 -35.78
CA GLU A 527 22.90 -4.63 -34.51
C GLU A 527 21.40 -4.90 -34.53
N GLN A 528 20.62 -4.17 -35.33
CA GLN A 528 19.16 -4.34 -35.39
C GLN A 528 18.80 -5.69 -36.00
N TRP A 529 19.54 -6.13 -37.02
CA TRP A 529 19.36 -7.46 -37.61
C TRP A 529 19.78 -8.58 -36.66
N ARG A 530 20.82 -8.35 -35.83
CA ARG A 530 21.22 -9.30 -34.78
C ARG A 530 20.12 -9.44 -33.72
N VAL A 531 19.57 -8.33 -33.21
CA VAL A 531 18.43 -8.32 -32.27
C VAL A 531 17.21 -9.03 -32.86
N LEU A 532 16.84 -8.71 -34.11
CA LEU A 532 15.71 -9.36 -34.79
C LEU A 532 15.93 -10.87 -34.91
N ALA A 533 17.13 -11.31 -35.31
CA ALA A 533 17.45 -12.72 -35.44
C ALA A 533 17.32 -13.46 -34.11
N ILE A 534 17.78 -12.86 -33.00
CA ILE A 534 17.61 -13.40 -31.65
C ILE A 534 16.12 -13.59 -31.32
N ARG A 535 15.29 -12.55 -31.53
CA ARG A 535 13.84 -12.60 -31.30
C ARG A 535 13.14 -13.65 -32.16
N ALA A 536 13.46 -13.71 -33.44
CA ALA A 536 12.86 -14.64 -34.38
C ALA A 536 13.20 -16.09 -34.04
N LEU A 537 14.47 -16.37 -33.70
CA LEU A 537 14.92 -17.70 -33.27
C LEU A 537 14.28 -18.11 -31.94
N ARG A 538 14.17 -17.18 -30.97
CA ARG A 538 13.47 -17.42 -29.70
C ARG A 538 12.03 -17.86 -29.93
N MET A 539 11.31 -17.10 -30.75
CA MET A 539 9.89 -17.34 -31.00
C MET A 539 9.65 -18.61 -31.80
N ALA A 540 10.58 -19.01 -32.67
CA ALA A 540 10.49 -20.26 -33.41
C ALA A 540 10.71 -21.50 -32.54
N GLY A 541 11.49 -21.40 -31.46
CA GLY A 541 11.77 -22.52 -30.56
C GLY A 541 12.57 -23.67 -31.19
N LYS A 542 13.14 -23.47 -32.38
CA LYS A 542 13.88 -24.49 -33.15
C LYS A 542 15.39 -24.49 -32.88
N VAL A 543 15.90 -23.49 -32.16
CA VAL A 543 17.33 -23.34 -31.79
C VAL A 543 17.46 -23.21 -30.28
N SER A 544 18.51 -23.82 -29.72
CA SER A 544 18.83 -23.70 -28.30
C SER A 544 19.14 -22.24 -27.94
N LEU A 545 18.32 -21.65 -27.07
CA LEU A 545 18.54 -20.29 -26.56
C LEU A 545 19.86 -20.16 -25.79
N HIS A 546 20.21 -21.17 -24.98
CA HIS A 546 21.49 -21.22 -24.27
C HIS A 546 22.69 -21.08 -25.21
N SER A 547 22.62 -21.72 -26.39
CA SER A 547 23.68 -21.59 -27.41
C SER A 547 23.78 -20.17 -27.96
N VAL A 548 22.67 -19.49 -28.18
CA VAL A 548 22.65 -18.10 -28.69
C VAL A 548 23.20 -17.15 -27.63
N VAL A 549 22.74 -17.27 -26.38
CA VAL A 549 23.22 -16.47 -25.24
C VAL A 549 24.71 -16.65 -25.04
N SER A 550 25.19 -17.89 -24.97
CA SER A 550 26.63 -18.19 -24.78
C SER A 550 27.50 -17.60 -25.89
N GLN A 551 27.02 -17.66 -27.14
CA GLN A 551 27.75 -17.14 -28.31
C GLN A 551 27.83 -15.61 -28.34
N MET A 552 26.81 -14.91 -27.85
CA MET A 552 26.64 -13.47 -28.11
C MET A 552 26.79 -12.58 -26.87
N SER A 553 27.08 -13.14 -25.70
CA SER A 553 27.15 -12.38 -24.44
C SER A 553 28.27 -11.32 -24.38
N ASP A 554 29.23 -11.36 -25.31
CA ASP A 554 30.29 -10.38 -25.53
C ASP A 554 30.10 -9.53 -26.80
N ASP A 555 28.89 -9.53 -27.39
CA ASP A 555 28.56 -8.67 -28.53
C ASP A 555 28.88 -7.21 -28.21
N PRO A 556 29.50 -6.42 -29.12
CA PRO A 556 29.86 -5.04 -28.85
C PRO A 556 28.63 -4.13 -28.61
N SER A 557 27.47 -4.46 -29.15
CA SER A 557 26.24 -3.66 -29.03
C SER A 557 25.55 -3.87 -27.68
N GLN A 558 25.23 -2.77 -27.00
CA GLN A 558 24.38 -2.80 -25.80
C GLN A 558 22.97 -3.33 -26.11
N SER A 559 22.42 -3.01 -27.29
CA SER A 559 21.10 -3.47 -27.75
C SER A 559 21.02 -4.98 -27.83
N VAL A 560 22.06 -5.62 -28.37
CA VAL A 560 22.14 -7.08 -28.46
C VAL A 560 22.26 -7.71 -27.08
N ARG A 561 23.16 -7.21 -26.23
CA ARG A 561 23.36 -7.73 -24.87
C ARG A 561 22.10 -7.63 -24.01
N MET A 562 21.32 -6.55 -24.15
CA MET A 562 20.03 -6.40 -23.46
C MET A 562 18.97 -7.38 -23.96
N GLU A 563 18.92 -7.67 -25.26
CA GLU A 563 18.03 -8.70 -25.79
C GLU A 563 18.38 -10.09 -25.23
N LEU A 564 19.67 -10.40 -25.05
CA LEU A 564 20.09 -11.64 -24.40
C LEU A 564 19.66 -11.72 -22.94
N LEU A 565 19.74 -10.61 -22.20
CA LEU A 565 19.25 -10.56 -20.81
C LEU A 565 17.75 -10.89 -20.73
N ALA A 566 16.93 -10.39 -21.64
CA ALA A 566 15.51 -10.74 -21.70
C ALA A 566 15.25 -12.25 -21.93
N LEU A 567 16.18 -12.99 -22.56
CA LEU A 567 16.08 -14.44 -22.72
C LEU A 567 16.41 -15.23 -21.45
N MET A 568 17.17 -14.62 -20.53
CA MET A 568 17.80 -15.34 -19.42
C MET A 568 16.91 -15.39 -18.17
N ARG A 569 15.84 -14.60 -18.11
CA ARG A 569 14.94 -14.58 -16.94
C ARG A 569 14.23 -15.93 -16.77
N GLY A 570 14.30 -16.49 -15.57
CA GLY A 570 13.75 -17.82 -15.27
C GLY A 570 14.59 -19.01 -15.76
N LEU A 571 15.79 -18.78 -16.30
CA LEU A 571 16.77 -19.86 -16.53
C LEU A 571 17.54 -20.19 -15.25
N GLU A 572 18.09 -21.40 -15.20
CA GLU A 572 18.85 -21.88 -14.04
C GLU A 572 20.24 -21.23 -13.94
N TRP A 573 20.74 -21.08 -12.71
CA TRP A 573 22.00 -20.39 -12.42
C TRP A 573 23.20 -20.87 -13.25
N GLN A 574 23.37 -22.19 -13.39
CA GLN A 574 24.46 -22.80 -14.14
C GLN A 574 24.44 -22.46 -15.63
N ASP A 575 23.27 -22.17 -16.19
CA ASP A 575 23.09 -21.86 -17.61
C ASP A 575 23.31 -20.38 -17.91
N VAL A 576 23.27 -19.52 -16.88
CA VAL A 576 23.39 -18.07 -17.03
C VAL A 576 24.69 -17.49 -16.49
N LYS A 577 25.36 -18.16 -15.54
CA LYS A 577 26.52 -17.63 -14.80
C LYS A 577 27.61 -17.06 -15.70
N ASP A 578 28.13 -17.84 -16.64
CA ASP A 578 29.27 -17.43 -17.48
C ASP A 578 28.89 -16.29 -18.43
N SER A 579 27.66 -16.31 -18.93
CA SER A 579 27.09 -15.24 -19.76
C SER A 579 26.91 -13.95 -18.95
N LEU A 580 26.40 -14.04 -17.72
CA LEU A 580 26.25 -12.89 -16.82
C LEU A 580 27.59 -12.22 -16.49
N VAL A 581 28.69 -12.97 -16.36
CA VAL A 581 30.04 -12.37 -16.19
C VAL A 581 30.34 -11.39 -17.31
N LYS A 582 30.14 -11.80 -18.57
CA LYS A 582 30.37 -10.97 -19.75
C LYS A 582 29.40 -9.79 -19.83
N LEU A 583 28.12 -10.04 -19.57
CA LEU A 583 27.07 -9.02 -19.64
C LEU A 583 27.23 -7.94 -18.56
N ILE A 584 27.61 -8.32 -17.34
CA ILE A 584 27.96 -7.38 -16.26
C ILE A 584 29.22 -6.60 -16.62
N ALA A 585 30.24 -7.25 -17.19
CA ALA A 585 31.45 -6.59 -17.69
C ALA A 585 31.13 -5.53 -18.76
N GLY A 586 30.14 -5.80 -19.62
CA GLY A 586 29.66 -4.91 -20.67
C GLY A 586 28.78 -3.74 -20.22
N TYR A 587 28.44 -3.62 -18.94
CA TYR A 587 27.73 -2.45 -18.40
C TYR A 587 28.70 -1.28 -18.20
N ASP A 588 28.41 -0.14 -18.82
CA ASP A 588 29.25 1.07 -18.79
C ASP A 588 29.21 1.86 -17.48
N GLY A 589 28.33 1.49 -16.55
CA GLY A 589 28.14 2.19 -15.28
C GLY A 589 27.12 3.32 -15.31
N LYS A 590 26.50 3.64 -16.47
CA LYS A 590 25.62 4.81 -16.64
C LYS A 590 24.26 4.48 -17.26
N ASN A 591 24.20 3.54 -18.21
CA ASN A 591 22.94 3.25 -18.91
C ASN A 591 21.89 2.62 -17.98
N ARG A 592 20.84 3.39 -17.65
CA ARG A 592 19.74 2.93 -16.77
C ARG A 592 18.96 1.77 -17.37
N TRP A 593 18.74 1.73 -18.68
CA TRP A 593 18.00 0.63 -19.32
C TRP A 593 18.77 -0.68 -19.25
N TYR A 594 20.08 -0.65 -19.53
CA TYR A 594 20.95 -1.82 -19.40
C TYR A 594 21.01 -2.30 -17.94
N LEU A 595 21.09 -1.38 -16.98
CA LEU A 595 21.10 -1.72 -15.56
C LEU A 595 19.79 -2.40 -15.12
N GLU A 596 18.65 -1.93 -15.60
CA GLU A 596 17.35 -2.56 -15.30
C GLU A 596 17.17 -3.91 -16.01
N ALA A 597 17.66 -4.06 -17.25
CA ALA A 597 17.68 -5.34 -17.95
C ALA A 597 18.53 -6.38 -17.21
N LEU A 598 19.71 -5.98 -16.69
CA LEU A 598 20.54 -6.82 -15.83
C LEU A 598 19.76 -7.22 -14.58
N GLY A 599 19.20 -6.23 -13.89
CA GLY A 599 18.44 -6.43 -12.66
C GLY A 599 17.30 -7.42 -12.82
N ALA A 600 16.51 -7.33 -13.89
CA ALA A 600 15.35 -8.21 -14.11
C ALA A 600 15.69 -9.71 -14.17
N VAL A 601 16.91 -10.06 -14.61
CA VAL A 601 17.45 -11.43 -14.58
C VAL A 601 18.05 -11.74 -13.21
N CYS A 602 18.77 -10.78 -12.64
CA CYS A 602 19.48 -10.96 -11.39
C CYS A 602 18.56 -11.05 -10.17
N ASP A 603 17.31 -10.57 -10.25
CA ASP A 603 16.31 -10.70 -9.18
C ASP A 603 16.05 -12.17 -8.78
N ASP A 604 16.35 -13.14 -9.65
CA ASP A 604 16.28 -14.58 -9.33
C ASP A 604 17.48 -15.09 -8.51
N PHE A 605 18.58 -14.33 -8.49
CA PHE A 605 19.90 -14.76 -7.97
C PHE A 605 20.67 -13.63 -7.27
N GLU A 606 19.98 -12.65 -6.68
CA GLU A 606 20.55 -11.35 -6.25
C GLU A 606 21.87 -11.49 -5.43
N SER A 607 21.87 -12.29 -4.35
CA SER A 607 23.05 -12.51 -3.51
C SER A 607 24.17 -13.24 -4.24
N LYS A 608 23.84 -14.23 -5.09
CA LYS A 608 24.86 -15.00 -5.84
C LYS A 608 25.53 -14.13 -6.88
N VAL A 609 24.74 -13.38 -7.65
CA VAL A 609 25.26 -12.44 -8.65
C VAL A 609 26.16 -11.41 -7.98
N TYR A 610 25.69 -10.81 -6.89
CA TYR A 610 26.45 -9.80 -6.19
C TYR A 610 27.78 -10.36 -5.63
N LEU A 611 27.72 -11.43 -4.84
CA LEU A 611 28.89 -12.00 -4.17
C LEU A 611 29.89 -12.64 -5.12
N GLU A 612 29.43 -13.39 -6.13
CA GLU A 612 30.31 -14.14 -7.02
C GLU A 612 30.78 -13.33 -8.22
N LEU A 613 29.96 -12.40 -8.74
CA LEU A 613 30.22 -11.75 -10.03
C LEU A 613 30.54 -10.25 -9.92
N VAL A 614 29.92 -9.53 -8.98
CA VAL A 614 30.12 -8.07 -8.83
C VAL A 614 31.23 -7.76 -7.83
N LYS A 615 31.11 -8.25 -6.59
CA LYS A 615 32.07 -7.98 -5.51
C LYS A 615 33.46 -8.53 -5.81
N THR A 616 33.58 -9.64 -6.53
CA THR A 616 34.87 -10.21 -6.94
C THR A 616 35.68 -9.31 -7.87
N GLN A 617 35.03 -8.43 -8.65
CA GLN A 617 35.72 -7.49 -9.55
C GLN A 617 36.37 -6.32 -8.79
N GLN A 618 35.78 -5.92 -7.65
CA GLN A 618 36.34 -4.93 -6.74
C GLN A 618 35.88 -5.23 -5.31
N PRO A 619 36.64 -6.05 -4.55
CA PRO A 619 36.21 -6.53 -3.22
C PRO A 619 36.13 -5.45 -2.15
N ASP A 620 36.85 -4.34 -2.31
CA ASP A 620 36.87 -3.21 -1.38
C ASP A 620 35.82 -2.15 -1.76
N PRO A 621 34.73 -2.00 -0.99
CA PRO A 621 33.69 -0.99 -1.24
C PRO A 621 34.22 0.43 -1.25
N LYS A 622 35.32 0.70 -0.54
CA LYS A 622 35.95 2.04 -0.47
C LYS A 622 36.61 2.45 -1.78
N ALA A 623 37.04 1.46 -2.57
CA ALA A 623 37.65 1.66 -3.87
C ALA A 623 36.63 1.72 -5.02
N TRP A 624 35.34 1.57 -4.74
CA TRP A 624 34.32 1.55 -5.78
C TRP A 624 34.20 2.87 -6.55
N GLY A 625 33.90 2.73 -7.85
CA GLY A 625 33.45 3.82 -8.71
C GLY A 625 31.94 3.77 -8.94
N GLU A 626 31.45 4.63 -9.84
CA GLU A 626 30.02 4.76 -10.17
C GLU A 626 29.39 3.44 -10.62
N ARG A 627 30.11 2.64 -11.41
CA ARG A 627 29.64 1.34 -11.92
C ARG A 627 29.29 0.35 -10.80
N GLN A 628 30.19 0.16 -9.82
CA GLN A 628 29.95 -0.75 -8.71
C GLN A 628 28.84 -0.25 -7.79
N MET A 629 28.80 1.06 -7.49
CA MET A 629 27.71 1.65 -6.71
C MET A 629 26.34 1.43 -7.38
N ASN A 630 26.26 1.62 -8.71
CA ASN A 630 25.01 1.44 -9.46
C ASN A 630 24.56 -0.04 -9.53
N LEU A 631 25.51 -0.98 -9.66
CA LEU A 631 25.21 -2.41 -9.59
C LEU A 631 24.71 -2.80 -8.19
N ALA A 632 25.39 -2.38 -7.12
CA ALA A 632 24.95 -2.64 -5.75
C ALA A 632 23.58 -2.02 -5.46
N TRP A 633 23.37 -0.79 -5.92
CA TRP A 633 22.10 -0.06 -5.81
C TRP A 633 20.92 -0.80 -6.48
N ARG A 634 21.15 -1.46 -7.63
CA ARG A 634 20.12 -2.23 -8.33
C ARG A 634 19.92 -3.64 -7.78
N LEU A 635 21.01 -4.33 -7.41
CA LEU A 635 20.96 -5.75 -6.99
C LEU A 635 20.43 -5.93 -5.56
N ARG A 636 20.74 -5.00 -4.66
CA ARG A 636 20.14 -4.92 -3.32
C ARG A 636 20.20 -6.18 -2.44
N SER A 637 21.11 -7.13 -2.70
CA SER A 637 21.35 -8.19 -1.73
C SER A 637 21.76 -7.58 -0.38
N PRO A 638 21.57 -8.28 0.76
CA PRO A 638 21.98 -7.77 2.07
C PRO A 638 23.43 -7.27 2.10
N GLU A 639 24.33 -7.96 1.39
CA GLU A 639 25.73 -7.59 1.25
C GLU A 639 25.92 -6.38 0.34
N ALA A 640 25.16 -6.28 -0.75
CA ALA A 640 25.18 -5.12 -1.64
C ALA A 640 24.74 -3.84 -0.93
N LEU A 641 23.67 -3.91 -0.14
CA LEU A 641 23.17 -2.78 0.65
C LEU A 641 24.19 -2.35 1.72
N SER A 642 24.82 -3.32 2.40
CA SER A 642 25.87 -3.06 3.39
C SER A 642 27.10 -2.39 2.77
N ASP A 643 27.64 -2.96 1.69
CA ASP A 643 28.82 -2.42 1.02
C ASP A 643 28.52 -1.05 0.39
N LEU A 644 27.32 -0.84 -0.16
CA LEU A 644 26.90 0.46 -0.70
C LEU A 644 26.79 1.52 0.41
N ALA A 645 26.23 1.18 1.57
CA ALA A 645 26.14 2.10 2.71
C ALA A 645 27.55 2.52 3.20
N GLU A 646 28.49 1.59 3.28
CA GLU A 646 29.89 1.88 3.60
C GLU A 646 30.53 2.81 2.55
N CYS A 647 30.33 2.49 1.26
CA CYS A 647 30.86 3.27 0.15
C CYS A 647 30.34 4.72 0.17
N ILE A 648 29.04 4.93 0.39
CA ILE A 648 28.41 6.25 0.48
C ILE A 648 29.10 7.12 1.55
N MET A 649 29.32 6.56 2.74
CA MET A 649 29.95 7.29 3.85
C MET A 649 31.44 7.56 3.59
N GLU A 650 32.19 6.55 3.15
CA GLU A 650 33.63 6.68 2.89
C GLU A 650 33.91 7.73 1.79
N LYS A 651 33.11 7.72 0.71
CA LYS A 651 33.24 8.65 -0.40
C LYS A 651 32.73 10.05 -0.07
N LYS A 652 31.96 10.23 1.02
CA LYS A 652 31.30 11.49 1.38
C LYS A 652 30.57 12.10 0.18
N VAL A 653 29.76 11.26 -0.47
CA VAL A 653 29.10 11.63 -1.74
C VAL A 653 28.30 12.91 -1.58
N ASP A 654 28.25 13.71 -2.64
CA ASP A 654 27.46 14.95 -2.67
C ASP A 654 25.96 14.68 -2.48
N VAL A 655 25.19 15.74 -2.19
CA VAL A 655 23.76 15.66 -1.88
C VAL A 655 22.95 15.00 -3.00
N GLU A 656 23.25 15.30 -4.27
CA GLU A 656 22.47 14.76 -5.39
C GLU A 656 22.78 13.28 -5.62
N THR A 657 24.06 12.90 -5.49
CA THR A 657 24.47 11.48 -5.50
C THR A 657 23.85 10.72 -4.31
N PHE A 658 23.83 11.30 -3.12
CA PHE A 658 23.20 10.71 -1.94
C PHE A 658 21.70 10.50 -2.16
N ARG A 659 20.96 11.50 -2.64
CA ARG A 659 19.52 11.39 -2.98
C ARG A 659 19.25 10.19 -3.88
N ARG A 660 20.00 10.08 -4.97
CA ARG A 660 19.84 9.00 -5.96
C ARG A 660 20.11 7.63 -5.34
N LEU A 661 21.20 7.49 -4.59
CA LEU A 661 21.57 6.21 -3.99
C LEU A 661 20.62 5.83 -2.83
N ALA A 662 20.12 6.81 -2.09
CA ALA A 662 19.26 6.62 -0.92
C ALA A 662 17.91 5.95 -1.25
N TYR A 663 17.38 6.10 -2.47
CA TYR A 663 16.17 5.39 -2.91
C TYR A 663 16.27 3.86 -2.81
N THR A 664 17.49 3.30 -2.81
CA THR A 664 17.61 1.86 -2.57
C THR A 664 17.17 1.51 -1.14
N PHE A 665 17.48 2.31 -0.13
CA PHE A 665 17.03 2.00 1.24
C PHE A 665 15.53 2.29 1.47
N ALA A 666 14.81 2.78 0.45
CA ALA A 666 13.37 3.05 0.51
C ALA A 666 12.48 1.82 0.21
N LEU A 667 13.02 0.78 -0.45
CA LEU A 667 12.27 -0.46 -0.65
C LEU A 667 12.53 -1.42 0.52
N CYS A 668 11.48 -2.04 1.03
CA CYS A 668 11.57 -3.00 2.14
C CYS A 668 10.70 -4.22 1.83
N TYR A 669 11.32 -5.29 1.32
CA TYR A 669 10.64 -6.54 0.99
C TYR A 669 10.47 -7.47 2.20
N SER A 670 11.20 -7.21 3.31
CA SER A 670 11.03 -7.90 4.59
C SER A 670 11.26 -6.98 5.80
N ASP A 671 10.88 -7.45 7.00
CA ASP A 671 11.14 -6.74 8.25
C ASP A 671 12.63 -6.68 8.59
N GLU A 672 13.41 -7.69 8.22
CA GLU A 672 14.87 -7.66 8.36
C GLU A 672 15.48 -6.55 7.49
N GLU A 673 15.08 -6.45 6.22
CA GLU A 673 15.53 -5.38 5.32
C GLU A 673 15.08 -4.01 5.81
N ARG A 674 13.84 -3.88 6.30
CA ARG A 674 13.33 -2.65 6.90
C ARG A 674 14.18 -2.18 8.07
N ASN A 675 14.51 -3.09 8.99
CA ASN A 675 15.37 -2.80 10.13
C ASN A 675 16.78 -2.41 9.70
N PHE A 676 17.33 -3.11 8.69
CA PHE A 676 18.63 -2.78 8.12
C PHE A 676 18.65 -1.38 7.49
N ASN A 677 17.65 -1.05 6.67
CA ASN A 677 17.53 0.25 6.01
C ASN A 677 17.35 1.38 7.02
N LEU A 678 16.54 1.16 8.06
CA LEU A 678 16.37 2.12 9.15
C LEU A 678 17.70 2.39 9.87
N ASN A 679 18.46 1.34 10.18
CA ASN A 679 19.75 1.47 10.84
C ASN A 679 20.78 2.17 9.93
N SER A 680 20.76 1.91 8.63
CA SER A 680 21.61 2.60 7.66
C SER A 680 21.30 4.10 7.59
N MET A 681 20.01 4.46 7.53
CA MET A 681 19.57 5.85 7.57
C MET A 681 19.98 6.57 8.86
N LYS A 682 19.87 5.91 10.01
CA LYS A 682 20.36 6.46 11.30
C LYS A 682 21.88 6.70 11.27
N LYS A 683 22.65 5.73 10.79
CA LYS A 683 24.11 5.91 10.63
C LYS A 683 24.45 7.08 9.72
N PHE A 684 23.74 7.24 8.59
CA PHE A 684 23.91 8.41 7.74
C PHE A 684 23.59 9.71 8.49
N SER A 685 22.51 9.73 9.30
CA SER A 685 22.11 10.93 10.05
C SER A 685 23.10 11.33 11.13
N GLU A 686 23.90 10.39 11.66
CA GLU A 686 24.91 10.62 12.70
C GLU A 686 26.30 10.89 12.10
N TYR A 687 26.49 10.68 10.79
CA TYR A 687 27.77 10.84 10.14
C TYR A 687 28.12 12.32 9.94
N GLU A 688 29.33 12.72 10.32
CA GLU A 688 29.77 14.13 10.34
C GLU A 688 29.59 14.83 8.99
N ALA A 689 29.91 14.15 7.88
CA ALA A 689 29.79 14.71 6.54
C ALA A 689 28.35 14.97 6.08
N PHE A 690 27.36 14.36 6.74
CA PHE A 690 25.94 14.40 6.36
C PHE A 690 25.07 15.18 7.38
N GLN A 691 25.68 16.05 8.19
CA GLN A 691 24.97 16.87 9.19
C GLN A 691 24.25 18.10 8.62
N SER A 692 24.49 18.47 7.35
CA SER A 692 23.82 19.63 6.76
C SER A 692 22.29 19.42 6.68
N VAL A 693 21.53 20.51 6.70
CA VAL A 693 20.06 20.51 6.62
C VAL A 693 19.53 19.68 5.45
N ASP A 694 20.16 19.73 4.28
CA ASP A 694 19.71 19.00 3.10
C ASP A 694 19.76 17.47 3.30
N TYR A 695 20.89 16.92 3.76
CA TYR A 695 21.02 15.49 4.07
C TYR A 695 20.02 15.05 5.14
N GLN A 696 19.90 15.81 6.22
CA GLN A 696 18.99 15.47 7.32
C GLN A 696 17.52 15.47 6.87
N SER A 697 17.13 16.42 6.01
CA SER A 697 15.81 16.44 5.39
C SER A 697 15.57 15.20 4.52
N ILE A 698 16.55 14.82 3.69
CA ILE A 698 16.47 13.63 2.83
C ILE A 698 16.28 12.37 3.67
N ILE A 699 17.14 12.17 4.67
CA ILE A 699 17.13 10.99 5.54
C ILE A 699 15.81 10.89 6.30
N THR A 700 15.35 12.01 6.88
CA THR A 700 14.08 12.07 7.61
C THR A 700 12.91 11.69 6.72
N GLU A 701 12.85 12.20 5.50
CA GLU A 701 11.76 11.86 4.58
C GLU A 701 11.77 10.40 4.12
N PHE A 702 12.94 9.77 3.91
CA PHE A 702 13.00 8.33 3.62
C PHE A 702 12.54 7.49 4.81
N ILE A 703 12.96 7.85 6.03
CA ILE A 703 12.51 7.16 7.25
C ILE A 703 11.00 7.29 7.40
N GLU A 704 10.45 8.50 7.29
CA GLU A 704 9.03 8.78 7.54
C GLU A 704 8.12 8.19 6.45
N LYS A 705 8.49 8.34 5.17
CA LYS A 705 7.57 8.05 4.05
C LYS A 705 7.66 6.62 3.54
N ASP A 706 8.82 5.97 3.67
CA ASP A 706 9.03 4.64 3.09
C ASP A 706 9.34 3.56 4.13
N ILE A 707 10.31 3.81 5.02
CA ILE A 707 10.79 2.78 5.96
C ILE A 707 9.81 2.57 7.12
N SER A 708 9.23 3.66 7.64
CA SER A 708 8.29 3.63 8.77
C SER A 708 6.82 3.68 8.35
N ASP A 709 6.51 3.45 7.05
CA ASP A 709 5.13 3.46 6.56
C ASP A 709 4.36 2.28 7.20
N PRO A 710 3.27 2.56 7.95
CA PRO A 710 2.50 1.49 8.58
C PRO A 710 1.57 0.83 7.57
N ASP A 711 1.28 -0.46 7.78
CA ASP A 711 0.30 -1.17 6.98
C ASP A 711 -1.12 -0.57 7.12
N PRO A 712 -1.93 -0.63 6.05
CA PRO A 712 -3.32 -0.21 6.13
C PRO A 712 -4.15 -1.16 7.00
N VAL A 713 -4.62 -0.67 8.15
CA VAL A 713 -5.43 -1.45 9.10
C VAL A 713 -6.78 -0.76 9.34
N PRO A 714 -7.92 -1.48 9.28
CA PRO A 714 -9.23 -0.92 9.61
C PRO A 714 -9.28 -0.35 11.04
N LEU A 715 -10.06 0.71 11.24
CA LEU A 715 -10.28 1.26 12.58
C LEU A 715 -11.06 0.29 13.46
N THR A 716 -10.45 -0.10 14.57
CA THR A 716 -11.02 -0.96 15.63
C THR A 716 -11.21 -0.22 16.96
N LYS A 717 -10.70 1.01 17.08
CA LYS A 717 -10.90 1.91 18.22
C LYS A 717 -10.91 3.37 17.78
N SER A 718 -11.48 4.24 18.61
CA SER A 718 -11.48 5.69 18.36
C SER A 718 -10.21 6.34 18.90
N TYR A 719 -9.65 7.27 18.14
CA TYR A 719 -8.54 8.14 18.49
C TYR A 719 -9.07 9.58 18.44
N LEU A 720 -9.38 10.13 19.62
CA LEU A 720 -10.06 11.41 19.75
C LEU A 720 -9.07 12.48 20.20
N PHE A 721 -9.24 13.69 19.68
CA PHE A 721 -8.47 14.84 20.10
C PHE A 721 -9.12 15.46 21.35
N PRO A 722 -8.37 15.78 22.42
CA PRO A 722 -8.92 16.38 23.63
C PRO A 722 -9.63 17.71 23.36
N THR A 723 -10.74 17.90 24.05
CA THR A 723 -11.55 19.13 23.95
C THR A 723 -11.27 20.14 25.05
N LYS A 724 -10.48 19.76 26.07
CA LYS A 724 -10.11 20.63 27.20
C LYS A 724 -8.63 20.47 27.53
N PHE A 725 -7.87 21.56 27.43
CA PHE A 725 -6.44 21.63 27.73
C PHE A 725 -6.14 22.41 29.03
N GLY A 726 -6.99 23.38 29.38
CA GLY A 726 -6.91 24.15 30.60
C GLY A 726 -8.20 24.92 30.85
N ILE A 727 -8.18 25.81 31.84
CA ILE A 727 -9.24 26.81 32.04
C ILE A 727 -8.91 28.00 31.13
N PRO A 728 -9.78 28.37 30.17
CA PRO A 728 -9.50 29.47 29.26
C PRO A 728 -9.17 30.78 29.98
N THR A 729 -8.13 31.46 29.52
CA THR A 729 -7.69 32.77 29.99
C THR A 729 -8.05 33.86 28.99
N GLU A 730 -8.22 35.10 29.46
CA GLU A 730 -8.29 36.26 28.56
C GLU A 730 -6.88 36.68 28.15
N LEU A 731 -6.69 36.89 26.84
CA LEU A 731 -5.43 37.34 26.25
C LEU A 731 -5.59 38.74 25.65
N GLY A 732 -4.53 39.54 25.73
CA GLY A 732 -4.42 40.83 25.04
C GLY A 732 -4.14 40.66 23.54
N SER A 733 -4.08 41.78 22.82
CA SER A 733 -3.66 41.80 21.42
C SER A 733 -2.20 41.35 21.24
N VAL A 734 -1.85 40.91 20.04
CA VAL A 734 -0.47 40.51 19.69
C VAL A 734 0.53 41.63 20.01
N ASP A 735 0.15 42.89 19.77
CA ASP A 735 0.99 44.06 20.06
C ASP A 735 1.18 44.28 21.58
N GLU A 736 0.13 44.14 22.37
CA GLU A 736 0.20 44.26 23.83
C GLU A 736 1.05 43.16 24.45
N ILE A 737 0.93 41.92 23.95
CA ILE A 737 1.75 40.80 24.43
C ILE A 737 3.22 41.00 24.03
N ALA A 738 3.48 41.41 22.79
CA ALA A 738 4.84 41.64 22.29
C ALA A 738 5.58 42.74 23.07
N ALA A 739 4.86 43.75 23.57
CA ALA A 739 5.40 44.84 24.37
C ALA A 739 5.81 44.44 25.80
N LEU A 740 5.45 43.24 26.28
CA LEU A 740 5.84 42.75 27.59
C LEU A 740 7.33 42.38 27.65
N ASN A 741 7.92 42.52 28.85
CA ASN A 741 9.32 42.14 29.10
C ASN A 741 9.46 40.61 29.12
N PRO A 742 10.31 40.00 28.28
CA PRO A 742 10.44 38.55 28.21
C PRO A 742 11.31 37.94 29.31
N SER A 743 11.00 36.70 29.68
CA SER A 743 11.86 35.82 30.47
C SER A 743 12.05 34.47 29.76
N VAL A 744 13.25 34.23 29.22
CA VAL A 744 13.61 32.95 28.56
C VAL A 744 13.50 31.76 29.53
N GLY A 745 13.89 31.95 30.80
CA GLY A 745 13.81 30.89 31.82
C GLY A 745 12.37 30.48 32.16
N ASN A 746 11.47 31.46 32.32
CA ASN A 746 10.05 31.16 32.51
C ASN A 746 9.44 30.58 31.23
N GLY A 747 9.84 31.10 30.07
CA GLY A 747 9.47 30.59 28.75
C GLY A 747 9.78 29.12 28.58
N ARG A 748 10.99 28.69 28.97
CA ARG A 748 11.41 27.28 28.96
C ARG A 748 10.51 26.40 29.83
N SER A 749 10.16 26.86 31.03
CA SER A 749 9.26 26.11 31.93
C SER A 749 7.83 26.02 31.38
N LYS A 750 7.34 27.09 30.75
CA LYS A 750 5.99 27.16 30.19
C LYS A 750 5.85 26.44 28.86
N ALA A 751 6.92 26.37 28.08
CA ALA A 751 6.99 25.64 26.81
C ALA A 751 6.81 24.12 26.96
N ALA A 752 6.91 23.57 28.19
CA ALA A 752 6.54 22.18 28.48
C ALA A 752 5.08 21.86 28.09
N LEU A 753 4.18 22.85 28.09
CA LEU A 753 2.80 22.68 27.62
C LEU A 753 2.73 22.51 26.10
N CYS A 754 3.64 23.14 25.35
CA CYS A 754 3.75 22.99 23.90
C CYS A 754 4.23 21.57 23.53
N MET A 755 5.02 20.92 24.40
CA MET A 755 5.56 19.57 24.19
C MET A 755 4.49 18.45 24.15
N VAL A 756 3.26 18.75 24.57
CA VAL A 756 2.11 17.83 24.41
C VAL A 756 1.88 17.53 22.92
N CYS A 757 2.13 18.50 22.05
CA CYS A 757 1.90 18.38 20.62
C CYS A 757 3.15 18.59 19.78
N HIS A 758 4.20 19.24 20.28
CA HIS A 758 5.39 19.59 19.51
C HIS A 758 6.66 18.94 20.09
N GLN A 759 7.70 18.86 19.26
CA GLN A 759 9.06 18.56 19.72
C GLN A 759 9.86 19.85 19.87
N ILE A 760 10.70 19.93 20.91
CA ILE A 760 11.67 21.01 21.15
C ILE A 760 12.96 20.35 21.64
N GLY A 761 14.02 20.44 20.83
CA GLY A 761 15.28 19.71 20.99
C GLY A 761 15.04 18.22 21.28
N GLY A 762 14.27 17.57 20.40
CA GLY A 762 13.96 16.14 20.50
C GLY A 762 12.96 15.74 21.61
N ALA A 763 12.67 16.61 22.58
CA ALA A 763 11.72 16.32 23.66
C ALA A 763 10.28 16.72 23.29
N GLY A 764 9.31 15.84 23.56
CA GLY A 764 7.87 16.08 23.32
C GLY A 764 7.26 15.14 22.29
N THR A 765 6.05 15.45 21.85
CA THR A 765 5.28 14.60 20.93
C THR A 765 5.42 15.10 19.49
N PRO A 766 5.70 14.24 18.49
CA PRO A 766 5.82 14.67 17.10
C PRO A 766 4.46 14.85 16.39
N PHE A 767 3.44 15.43 17.04
CA PHE A 767 2.12 15.59 16.41
C PHE A 767 2.04 16.85 15.51
N GLY A 768 2.54 17.97 16.01
CA GLY A 768 2.71 19.28 15.39
C GLY A 768 4.13 19.50 14.83
N PRO A 769 4.42 20.67 14.23
CA PRO A 769 5.76 21.00 13.75
C PRO A 769 6.84 20.88 14.83
N ASP A 770 8.04 20.49 14.45
CA ASP A 770 9.21 20.62 15.34
C ASP A 770 9.49 22.12 15.56
N LEU A 771 9.57 22.52 16.82
CA LEU A 771 9.75 23.90 17.25
C LEU A 771 11.19 24.25 17.63
N THR A 772 12.13 23.30 17.57
CA THR A 772 13.52 23.42 18.03
C THR A 772 14.21 24.69 17.52
N ASN A 773 14.12 24.96 16.22
CA ASN A 773 14.69 26.16 15.59
C ASN A 773 13.62 27.03 14.91
N TRP A 774 12.33 26.73 15.17
CA TRP A 774 11.23 27.35 14.44
C TRP A 774 11.10 28.85 14.74
N GLY A 775 11.32 29.27 15.99
CA GLY A 775 11.19 30.67 16.38
C GLY A 775 12.38 31.55 15.96
N GLN A 776 13.56 30.99 15.75
CA GLN A 776 14.81 31.76 15.54
C GLN A 776 14.83 32.58 14.24
N VAL A 777 14.02 32.19 13.25
CA VAL A 777 13.98 32.84 11.92
C VAL A 777 12.71 33.70 11.71
N ARG A 778 11.96 34.01 12.78
CA ARG A 778 10.65 34.69 12.71
C ARG A 778 10.60 35.94 13.58
N ASP A 779 9.68 36.85 13.25
CA ASP A 779 9.39 38.01 14.11
C ASP A 779 8.60 37.59 15.36
N VAL A 780 8.81 38.30 16.48
CA VAL A 780 8.14 38.00 17.75
C VAL A 780 6.61 38.02 17.64
N LYS A 781 6.05 38.90 16.80
CA LYS A 781 4.60 38.99 16.58
C LYS A 781 4.07 37.79 15.80
N GLU A 782 4.87 37.20 14.91
CA GLU A 782 4.52 35.97 14.19
C GLU A 782 4.46 34.78 15.14
N VAL A 783 5.48 34.65 16.01
CA VAL A 783 5.52 33.60 17.05
C VAL A 783 4.36 33.73 18.03
N ILE A 784 4.05 34.95 18.48
CA ILE A 784 2.89 35.21 19.35
C ILE A 784 1.58 34.92 18.64
N ARG A 785 1.42 35.37 17.38
CA ARG A 785 0.19 35.14 16.61
C ARG A 785 -0.08 33.64 16.43
N ALA A 786 0.95 32.85 16.16
CA ALA A 786 0.82 31.39 16.04
C ALA A 786 0.30 30.71 17.33
N MET A 787 0.57 31.29 18.51
CA MET A 787 0.03 30.79 19.78
C MET A 787 -1.36 31.34 20.11
N VAL A 788 -1.63 32.61 19.79
CA VAL A 788 -2.91 33.28 20.10
C VAL A 788 -4.01 32.79 19.17
N ASP A 789 -3.72 32.71 17.87
CA ASP A 789 -4.66 32.27 16.83
C ASP A 789 -4.01 31.19 15.94
N PRO A 790 -3.88 29.95 16.45
CA PRO A 790 -3.22 28.86 15.72
C PRO A 790 -4.00 28.40 14.47
N SER A 791 -5.25 28.86 14.27
CA SER A 791 -6.05 28.56 13.08
C SER A 791 -5.85 29.59 11.96
N ALA A 792 -5.26 30.75 12.24
CA ALA A 792 -5.04 31.80 11.24
C ALA A 792 -4.10 31.35 10.12
N GLU A 793 -3.07 30.57 10.46
CA GLU A 793 -2.09 30.05 9.51
C GLU A 793 -1.59 28.68 9.99
N LEU A 794 -1.80 27.65 9.17
CA LEU A 794 -1.33 26.29 9.46
C LEU A 794 0.04 26.04 8.81
N ALA A 795 0.94 25.41 9.56
CA ALA A 795 2.25 25.04 9.05
C ALA A 795 2.16 24.08 7.86
N HIS A 796 3.06 24.23 6.89
CA HIS A 796 3.14 23.37 5.72
C HIS A 796 3.28 21.89 6.14
N GLY A 797 2.43 21.01 5.58
CA GLY A 797 2.38 19.60 5.94
C GLY A 797 1.48 19.27 7.13
N TYR A 798 0.89 20.29 7.78
CA TYR A 798 -0.05 20.18 8.89
C TYR A 798 -1.42 20.84 8.60
N ASP A 799 -1.57 21.39 7.40
CA ASP A 799 -2.68 22.19 6.89
C ASP A 799 -3.94 21.38 6.52
N LYS A 800 -3.96 20.08 6.84
CA LYS A 800 -5.05 19.16 6.52
C LYS A 800 -5.56 18.42 7.76
N PRO A 801 -6.16 19.12 8.73
CA PRO A 801 -6.85 18.49 9.84
C PRO A 801 -8.08 17.72 9.32
N LEU A 802 -8.33 16.52 9.86
CA LEU A 802 -9.46 15.71 9.45
C LEU A 802 -9.99 14.80 10.54
N VAL A 803 -11.19 14.29 10.30
CA VAL A 803 -11.81 13.21 11.04
C VAL A 803 -12.12 12.08 10.08
N VAL A 804 -11.61 10.88 10.36
CA VAL A 804 -12.00 9.64 9.68
C VAL A 804 -13.00 8.90 10.55
N THR A 805 -14.11 8.43 9.99
CA THR A 805 -15.05 7.55 10.67
C THR A 805 -15.15 6.23 9.92
N GLN A 806 -14.89 5.11 10.59
CA GLN A 806 -14.99 3.77 10.00
C GLN A 806 -15.41 2.77 11.06
N SER A 807 -16.32 1.86 10.71
CA SER A 807 -16.78 0.77 11.60
C SER A 807 -17.27 1.24 12.98
N GLY A 808 -17.88 2.43 13.06
CA GLY A 808 -18.34 3.02 14.33
C GLY A 808 -17.27 3.73 15.15
N HIS A 809 -16.02 3.73 14.70
CA HIS A 809 -14.89 4.40 15.34
C HIS A 809 -14.54 5.72 14.64
N ARG A 810 -13.93 6.65 15.40
CA ARG A 810 -13.49 7.98 14.92
C ARG A 810 -11.99 8.15 15.11
N LEU A 811 -11.28 8.61 14.09
CA LEU A 811 -9.86 8.96 14.12
C LEU A 811 -9.72 10.45 13.80
N GLU A 812 -9.20 11.21 14.76
CA GLU A 812 -8.99 12.65 14.69
C GLU A 812 -7.49 12.94 14.61
N GLY A 813 -7.10 13.79 13.67
CA GLY A 813 -5.69 14.10 13.44
C GLY A 813 -5.41 14.82 12.13
N VAL A 814 -4.14 14.79 11.73
CA VAL A 814 -3.62 15.51 10.55
C VAL A 814 -3.31 14.52 9.44
N SER A 815 -3.72 14.82 8.21
CA SER A 815 -3.39 13.99 7.04
C SER A 815 -1.88 13.97 6.78
N ARG A 816 -1.28 12.79 6.60
CA ARG A 816 0.13 12.60 6.24
C ARG A 816 0.30 11.96 4.88
N GLY A 817 -0.18 12.67 3.87
CA GLY A 817 -0.36 12.11 2.54
C GLY A 817 -1.76 11.54 2.40
N TYR A 818 -2.44 12.06 1.40
CA TYR A 818 -3.72 11.55 0.98
C TYR A 818 -3.77 11.59 -0.54
N SER A 819 -3.85 10.39 -1.12
CA SER A 819 -4.36 10.21 -2.46
C SER A 819 -5.78 9.66 -2.38
N TRP A 820 -6.71 10.31 -3.07
CA TRP A 820 -8.07 9.76 -3.24
C TRP A 820 -8.01 8.36 -3.90
N HIS A 821 -6.93 8.10 -4.63
CA HIS A 821 -6.69 6.86 -5.35
C HIS A 821 -6.03 5.77 -4.48
N ALA A 822 -5.23 6.11 -3.45
CA ALA A 822 -4.43 5.20 -2.58
C ALA A 822 -5.18 4.07 -1.85
N GLY A 823 -6.52 4.04 -1.86
CA GLY A 823 -7.30 3.04 -1.13
C GLY A 823 -7.27 3.16 0.41
N ALA A 824 -6.28 3.87 0.97
CA ALA A 824 -6.13 4.20 2.39
C ALA A 824 -5.72 5.67 2.61
N ILE A 825 -5.94 6.18 3.82
CA ILE A 825 -5.54 7.51 4.27
C ILE A 825 -4.58 7.39 5.46
N ARG A 826 -3.45 8.12 5.41
CA ARG A 826 -2.54 8.26 6.55
C ARG A 826 -2.95 9.45 7.41
N VAL A 827 -3.13 9.18 8.70
CA VAL A 827 -3.51 10.20 9.68
C VAL A 827 -2.56 10.11 10.86
N LYS A 828 -1.84 11.20 11.14
CA LYS A 828 -1.10 11.36 12.38
C LYS A 828 -2.05 11.83 13.46
N THR A 829 -2.19 11.05 14.51
CA THR A 829 -3.04 11.33 15.65
C THR A 829 -2.25 11.91 16.82
N MET A 830 -2.96 12.45 17.81
CA MET A 830 -2.36 12.92 19.05
C MET A 830 -1.57 11.77 19.72
N GLY A 831 -0.39 12.07 20.26
CA GLY A 831 0.58 11.05 20.70
C GLY A 831 1.65 10.74 19.65
N GLY A 832 1.52 11.28 18.44
CA GLY A 832 2.54 11.19 17.40
C GLY A 832 2.47 9.91 16.56
N VAL A 833 1.49 9.05 16.83
CA VAL A 833 1.24 7.81 16.08
C VAL A 833 0.64 8.14 14.71
N THR A 834 1.17 7.56 13.65
CA THR A 834 0.55 7.58 12.32
C THR A 834 -0.20 6.28 12.10
N LEU A 835 -1.48 6.39 11.73
CA LEU A 835 -2.30 5.25 11.33
C LEU A 835 -2.63 5.36 9.85
N LYS A 836 -2.57 4.23 9.14
CA LYS A 836 -3.02 4.12 7.76
C LYS A 836 -4.35 3.39 7.75
N VAL A 837 -5.42 4.11 7.45
CA VAL A 837 -6.79 3.57 7.51
C VAL A 837 -7.31 3.33 6.10
N PRO A 838 -7.70 2.10 5.72
CA PRO A 838 -8.28 1.83 4.41
C PRO A 838 -9.60 2.60 4.28
N HIS A 839 -9.78 3.44 3.25
CA HIS A 839 -11.02 4.22 3.07
C HIS A 839 -11.96 3.65 2.03
N ARG A 840 -11.47 2.88 1.04
CA ARG A 840 -12.32 2.30 -0.01
C ARG A 840 -13.22 1.18 0.52
N ARG A 841 -12.70 0.30 1.38
CA ARG A 841 -13.42 -0.84 2.01
C ARG A 841 -12.72 -1.14 3.35
N PRO A 842 -13.38 -1.16 4.51
CA PRO A 842 -14.82 -1.08 4.78
C PRO A 842 -15.42 0.35 4.83
N HIS A 843 -15.23 1.18 3.80
CA HIS A 843 -15.84 2.51 3.62
C HIS A 843 -15.62 3.49 4.78
N ALA A 844 -14.43 4.10 4.85
CA ALA A 844 -14.19 5.18 5.79
C ALA A 844 -14.79 6.50 5.28
N LYS A 845 -15.48 7.25 6.14
CA LYS A 845 -15.94 8.61 5.87
C LYS A 845 -14.86 9.60 6.32
N ILE A 846 -14.34 10.39 5.39
CA ILE A 846 -13.29 11.39 5.66
C ILE A 846 -13.93 12.78 5.65
N LYS A 847 -13.75 13.54 6.74
CA LYS A 847 -14.17 14.94 6.85
C LYS A 847 -12.96 15.82 7.13
N TYR A 848 -12.52 16.59 6.14
CA TYR A 848 -11.55 17.66 6.37
C TYR A 848 -12.20 18.80 7.14
N LEU A 849 -11.47 19.36 8.10
CA LEU A 849 -11.92 20.50 8.90
C LEU A 849 -11.39 21.78 8.27
N LYS A 850 -12.28 22.73 7.96
CA LYS A 850 -11.90 24.05 7.46
C LYS A 850 -11.62 24.99 8.64
N ASP A 851 -10.64 25.88 8.48
CA ASP A 851 -10.30 26.93 9.44
C ASP A 851 -10.10 26.39 10.87
N HIS A 852 -9.51 25.19 10.96
CA HIS A 852 -9.35 24.45 12.20
C HIS A 852 -7.88 24.12 12.41
N SER A 853 -7.36 24.41 13.59
CA SER A 853 -6.09 23.88 14.07
C SER A 853 -6.36 22.87 15.17
N TRP A 854 -5.67 21.73 15.12
CA TRP A 854 -5.60 20.83 16.27
C TRP A 854 -4.72 21.42 17.39
N MET A 855 -3.89 22.42 17.11
CA MET A 855 -3.18 23.14 18.16
C MET A 855 -4.18 24.01 18.95
N PRO A 856 -4.32 23.82 20.27
CA PRO A 856 -5.15 24.70 21.09
C PRO A 856 -4.53 26.10 21.17
N SER A 857 -5.36 27.14 21.23
CA SER A 857 -4.85 28.49 21.47
C SER A 857 -4.22 28.59 22.86
N ALA A 858 -3.33 29.57 23.03
CA ALA A 858 -2.73 29.88 24.33
C ALA A 858 -3.79 30.10 25.41
N SER A 859 -4.92 30.74 25.05
CA SER A 859 -6.07 30.89 25.93
C SER A 859 -6.63 29.54 26.36
N ALA A 860 -6.91 28.63 25.41
CA ALA A 860 -7.47 27.31 25.70
C ALA A 860 -6.55 26.42 26.55
N MET A 861 -5.23 26.67 26.52
CA MET A 861 -4.23 26.03 27.39
C MET A 861 -4.11 26.69 28.78
N GLY A 862 -4.79 27.82 29.01
CA GLY A 862 -4.74 28.57 30.27
C GLY A 862 -3.49 29.44 30.43
N LEU A 863 -2.80 29.79 29.34
CA LEU A 863 -1.64 30.67 29.34
C LEU A 863 -2.06 32.12 29.47
N LYS A 864 -1.34 32.93 30.24
CA LYS A 864 -1.57 34.38 30.34
C LYS A 864 -0.66 35.13 29.36
N ASN A 865 -0.93 36.43 29.14
CA ASN A 865 -0.11 37.29 28.26
C ASN A 865 1.40 37.15 28.52
N GLN A 866 1.82 37.17 29.79
CA GLN A 866 3.23 37.02 30.15
C GLN A 866 3.79 35.63 29.79
N ASP A 867 3.02 34.57 29.99
CA ASP A 867 3.46 33.21 29.61
C ASP A 867 3.67 33.10 28.10
N VAL A 868 2.77 33.69 27.29
CA VAL A 868 2.87 33.73 25.83
C VAL A 868 4.11 34.50 25.38
N ARG A 869 4.37 35.67 25.98
CA ARG A 869 5.57 36.47 25.68
C ARG A 869 6.86 35.72 26.01
N ASP A 870 6.87 35.04 27.15
CA ASP A 870 8.02 34.30 27.67
C ASP A 870 8.31 33.06 26.80
N ILE A 871 7.29 32.30 26.41
CA ILE A 871 7.43 31.18 25.48
C ILE A 871 7.98 31.66 24.14
N ALA A 872 7.46 32.77 23.59
CA ALA A 872 7.97 33.33 22.34
C ALA A 872 9.47 33.66 22.46
N ALA A 873 9.89 34.28 23.56
CA ALA A 873 11.30 34.57 23.79
C ALA A 873 12.19 33.32 23.89
N PHE A 874 11.67 32.25 24.50
CA PHE A 874 12.39 30.98 24.58
C PHE A 874 12.55 30.32 23.21
N LEU A 875 11.48 30.23 22.40
CA LEU A 875 11.53 29.63 21.05
C LEU A 875 12.40 30.41 20.06
N MET A 876 12.58 31.71 20.29
CA MET A 876 13.46 32.57 19.50
C MET A 876 14.92 32.53 19.97
N SER A 877 15.24 31.84 21.07
CA SER A 877 16.60 31.78 21.63
C SER A 877 17.38 30.57 21.12
N ASP A 878 18.72 30.66 21.16
CA ASP A 878 19.63 29.58 20.78
C ASP A 878 19.50 28.35 21.72
N ILE A 879 19.05 28.58 22.96
CA ILE A 879 18.88 27.55 24.02
C ILE A 879 17.73 26.57 23.69
N ALA A 880 16.80 26.95 22.81
CA ALA A 880 15.74 26.02 22.35
C ALA A 880 16.32 24.84 21.54
N GLY A 881 17.46 25.04 20.88
CA GLY A 881 18.21 24.03 20.12
C GLY A 881 19.19 23.19 20.95
N GLU A 882 19.65 23.72 22.10
CA GLU A 882 20.62 23.06 23.00
C GLU A 882 20.01 22.01 23.93
N VAL A 883 18.73 21.68 23.77
CA VAL A 883 18.10 20.61 24.55
C VAL A 883 18.62 19.27 24.01
N ASP A 884 19.80 18.88 24.48
CA ASP A 884 20.22 17.49 24.51
C ASP A 884 19.12 16.69 25.22
N SER A 885 18.95 15.45 24.80
CA SER A 885 18.01 14.40 25.25
C SER A 885 17.88 14.19 26.78
N GLY A 886 18.58 14.97 27.59
CA GLY A 886 18.61 14.98 29.04
C GLY A 886 17.60 15.88 29.76
N LEU A 887 16.59 16.45 29.10
CA LEU A 887 15.46 17.12 29.79
C LEU A 887 14.45 16.10 30.36
N ILE A 888 14.95 15.11 31.09
CA ILE A 888 14.18 14.55 32.20
C ILE A 888 14.14 15.67 33.22
N VAL A 889 12.98 16.32 33.39
CA VAL A 889 12.74 17.07 34.62
C VAL A 889 12.89 16.07 35.76
N LYS A 890 14.07 16.00 36.39
CA LYS A 890 14.23 15.36 37.69
C LYS A 890 13.40 16.18 38.67
N MET A 891 12.11 15.87 38.75
CA MET A 891 11.29 16.28 39.88
C MET A 891 11.90 15.59 41.09
N GLU A 892 12.54 16.38 41.95
CA GLU A 892 13.00 15.91 43.26
C GLU A 892 11.85 15.16 43.95
N PRO A 893 12.06 13.92 44.42
CA PRO A 893 11.03 13.14 45.09
C PRO A 893 10.57 13.87 46.36
N LYS A 894 9.44 14.60 46.27
CA LYS A 894 8.81 15.26 47.41
C LYS A 894 7.54 14.53 47.80
N PHE A 895 7.33 14.41 49.11
CA PHE A 895 6.09 13.92 49.69
C PHE A 895 4.87 14.68 49.12
N SER A 896 3.80 13.96 48.81
CA SER A 896 2.51 14.53 48.41
C SER A 896 1.37 13.80 49.12
N ARG A 897 0.30 14.54 49.45
CA ARG A 897 -0.96 13.96 49.93
C ARG A 897 -1.94 13.61 48.80
N GLY A 898 -1.49 13.71 47.55
CA GLY A 898 -2.37 13.55 46.38
C GLY A 898 -3.05 14.86 45.96
N GLU A 899 -2.42 16.00 46.22
CA GLU A 899 -2.93 17.34 45.91
C GLU A 899 -2.14 17.98 44.76
N GLY A 900 -2.82 18.75 43.90
CA GLY A 900 -2.22 19.47 42.76
C GLY A 900 -2.55 18.88 41.38
N PRO A 901 -1.99 19.45 40.29
CA PRO A 901 -2.30 19.04 38.92
C PRO A 901 -1.99 17.57 38.63
N GLY A 902 -2.90 16.91 37.91
CA GLY A 902 -2.76 15.52 37.46
C GLY A 902 -3.22 14.45 38.45
N TRP A 903 -3.57 14.82 39.69
CA TRP A 903 -4.13 13.88 40.67
C TRP A 903 -5.63 13.65 40.42
N VAL A 904 -6.04 12.39 40.40
CA VAL A 904 -7.43 11.95 40.31
C VAL A 904 -7.81 11.15 41.55
N GLU A 905 -9.03 11.33 42.03
CA GLU A 905 -9.65 10.49 43.07
C GLU A 905 -9.96 9.11 42.52
N LEU A 906 -9.55 8.06 43.25
CA LEU A 906 -9.95 6.69 42.93
C LEU A 906 -11.17 6.27 43.75
N THR A 907 -12.12 5.64 43.07
CA THR A 907 -13.34 5.08 43.64
C THR A 907 -13.46 3.59 43.29
N GLY A 908 -14.53 2.93 43.77
CA GLY A 908 -14.76 1.52 43.43
C GLY A 908 -14.90 1.25 41.93
N GLU A 909 -15.31 2.24 41.12
CA GLU A 909 -15.44 2.10 39.66
C GLU A 909 -14.09 2.01 38.93
N ASP A 910 -13.03 2.48 39.57
CA ASP A 910 -11.66 2.46 39.04
C ASP A 910 -10.98 1.10 39.19
N PHE A 911 -11.56 0.21 40.01
CA PHE A 911 -11.02 -1.09 40.33
C PHE A 911 -11.87 -2.23 39.77
N LEU A 912 -11.20 -3.26 39.27
CA LEU A 912 -11.80 -4.52 38.83
C LEU A 912 -11.43 -5.64 39.79
N ASN A 913 -12.42 -6.46 40.13
CA ASN A 913 -12.19 -7.68 40.90
C ASN A 913 -11.34 -8.68 40.10
N VAL A 914 -10.28 -9.23 40.71
CA VAL A 914 -9.41 -10.24 40.08
C VAL A 914 -9.77 -11.63 40.57
N ASN A 915 -9.76 -11.85 41.88
CA ASN A 915 -10.01 -13.15 42.51
C ASN A 915 -10.62 -13.07 43.92
N CYS A 916 -11.23 -11.94 44.29
CA CYS A 916 -11.98 -11.81 45.53
C CYS A 916 -13.44 -12.27 45.35
N ARG A 917 -14.16 -12.49 46.46
CA ARG A 917 -15.63 -12.62 46.44
C ARG A 917 -16.27 -11.24 46.30
N ASP A 918 -17.49 -11.18 45.76
CA ASP A 918 -18.23 -9.93 45.58
C ASP A 918 -18.48 -9.16 46.88
N ASP A 919 -18.50 -9.86 48.02
CA ASP A 919 -18.67 -9.29 49.37
C ASP A 919 -17.35 -8.97 50.08
N THR A 920 -16.20 -9.18 49.42
CA THR A 920 -14.88 -8.95 50.03
C THR A 920 -14.57 -7.45 50.15
N TRP A 921 -15.04 -6.66 49.17
CA TRP A 921 -14.82 -5.21 49.10
C TRP A 921 -16.15 -4.49 49.07
N LYS A 922 -16.40 -3.65 50.06
CA LYS A 922 -17.52 -2.70 50.06
C LYS A 922 -16.97 -1.30 49.79
N TRP A 923 -17.66 -0.53 48.95
CA TRP A 923 -17.25 0.83 48.57
C TRP A 923 -18.35 1.85 48.85
N GLU A 924 -17.94 3.02 49.34
CA GLU A 924 -18.76 4.23 49.38
C GLU A 924 -17.87 5.39 48.91
N ARG A 925 -18.06 5.82 47.65
CA ARG A 925 -17.20 6.80 46.97
C ARG A 925 -15.72 6.37 47.01
N GLY A 926 -14.84 7.17 47.60
CA GLY A 926 -13.41 6.91 47.73
C GLY A 926 -13.00 6.15 49.01
N HIS A 927 -13.96 5.60 49.78
CA HIS A 927 -13.69 4.77 50.97
C HIS A 927 -14.02 3.32 50.67
N ALA A 928 -13.04 2.44 50.86
CA ALA A 928 -13.14 0.99 50.69
C ALA A 928 -13.03 0.27 52.04
N TRP A 929 -13.92 -0.69 52.28
CA TRP A 929 -13.85 -1.65 53.39
C TRP A 929 -13.55 -3.03 52.82
N CYS A 930 -12.47 -3.64 53.28
CA CYS A 930 -12.06 -4.99 52.91
C CYS A 930 -12.23 -5.94 54.10
N THR A 931 -12.79 -7.12 53.87
CA THR A 931 -12.96 -8.14 54.92
C THR A 931 -11.68 -8.91 55.22
N GLY A 932 -10.68 -8.87 54.33
CA GLY A 932 -9.47 -9.68 54.39
C GLY A 932 -9.67 -11.15 53.99
N SER A 933 -10.86 -11.56 53.55
CA SER A 933 -11.15 -12.96 53.24
C SER A 933 -12.05 -13.15 52.01
N PRO A 934 -11.65 -13.95 51.00
CA PRO A 934 -10.41 -14.73 50.91
C PRO A 934 -9.18 -13.86 50.64
N THR A 935 -8.00 -14.47 50.67
CA THR A 935 -6.79 -13.84 50.13
C THR A 935 -6.95 -13.59 48.64
N GLY A 936 -6.80 -12.35 48.19
CA GLY A 936 -7.00 -11.95 46.80
C GLY A 936 -6.75 -10.48 46.56
N VAL A 937 -6.89 -10.03 45.31
CA VAL A 937 -6.67 -8.63 44.93
C VAL A 937 -7.79 -8.06 44.06
N ILE A 938 -7.94 -6.74 44.13
CA ILE A 938 -8.59 -5.92 43.11
C ILE A 938 -7.52 -5.10 42.39
N ARG A 939 -7.70 -4.82 41.10
CA ARG A 939 -6.72 -4.08 40.29
C ARG A 939 -7.30 -2.79 39.72
N TYR A 940 -6.47 -1.77 39.56
CA TYR A 940 -6.83 -0.59 38.77
C TYR A 940 -7.15 -1.02 37.32
N CYS A 941 -8.12 -0.37 36.69
CA CYS A 941 -8.68 -0.80 35.41
C CYS A 941 -7.63 -0.87 34.28
N LYS A 942 -6.59 -0.03 34.33
CA LYS A 942 -5.51 0.07 33.34
C LYS A 942 -4.13 -0.26 33.96
N PRO A 943 -3.19 -0.83 33.19
CA PRO A 943 -1.82 -0.94 33.65
C PRO A 943 -1.10 0.41 33.59
N LEU A 944 -0.16 0.63 34.49
CA LEU A 944 0.56 1.89 34.69
C LEU A 944 2.07 1.69 34.52
N THR A 945 2.75 2.67 33.93
CA THR A 945 4.24 2.74 33.85
C THR A 945 4.74 3.73 34.87
N ASN A 946 4.61 5.03 34.62
CA ASN A 946 5.04 6.07 35.55
C ASN A 946 3.83 6.66 36.28
N PHE A 947 3.80 6.54 37.62
CA PHE A 947 2.71 7.07 38.41
C PHE A 947 3.10 7.36 39.86
N GLU A 948 2.26 8.16 40.50
CA GLU A 948 2.26 8.39 41.95
C GLU A 948 0.90 8.01 42.52
N PHE A 949 0.90 7.32 43.65
CA PHE A 949 -0.30 6.83 44.33
C PHE A 949 -0.27 7.25 45.80
N SER A 950 -1.36 7.83 46.29
CA SER A 950 -1.51 8.28 47.68
C SER A 950 -2.76 7.64 48.26
N CYS A 951 -2.67 7.07 49.46
CA CYS A 951 -3.82 6.52 50.17
C CYS A 951 -3.67 6.61 51.69
N GLU A 952 -4.80 6.64 52.39
CA GLU A 952 -4.85 6.37 53.83
C GLU A 952 -5.39 4.97 54.07
N TRP A 953 -4.82 4.26 55.04
CA TRP A 953 -5.22 2.90 55.39
C TRP A 953 -5.26 2.67 56.90
N MET A 954 -6.06 1.70 57.35
CA MET A 954 -6.25 1.37 58.76
C MET A 954 -6.69 -0.09 58.96
N HIS A 955 -5.94 -0.86 59.72
CA HIS A 955 -6.33 -2.21 60.16
C HIS A 955 -7.35 -2.15 61.31
N LYS A 956 -8.33 -3.05 61.31
CA LYS A 956 -9.37 -3.15 62.34
C LYS A 956 -9.10 -4.25 63.38
N GLN A 957 -8.12 -5.09 63.11
CA GLN A 957 -7.76 -6.24 63.93
C GLN A 957 -6.25 -6.32 64.12
N LYS A 958 -5.83 -6.72 65.33
CA LYS A 958 -4.42 -6.93 65.66
C LYS A 958 -3.84 -8.08 64.84
N GLY A 959 -2.65 -7.87 64.27
CA GLY A 959 -1.97 -8.80 63.37
C GLY A 959 -2.56 -8.86 61.98
N GLY A 960 -3.13 -7.76 61.49
CA GLY A 960 -3.61 -7.67 60.12
C GLY A 960 -2.48 -7.68 59.09
N ASN A 961 -2.77 -8.29 57.94
CA ASN A 961 -1.92 -8.31 56.75
C ASN A 961 -2.68 -7.71 55.56
N SER A 962 -1.97 -7.04 54.66
CA SER A 962 -2.46 -6.50 53.40
C SER A 962 -1.25 -5.91 52.67
N GLY A 963 -1.49 -5.34 51.49
CA GLY A 963 -0.48 -4.82 50.61
C GLY A 963 -1.06 -3.98 49.48
N VAL A 964 -0.20 -3.14 48.92
CA VAL A 964 -0.43 -2.44 47.65
C VAL A 964 0.59 -2.96 46.66
N PHE A 965 0.15 -3.63 45.61
CA PHE A 965 1.04 -4.09 44.55
C PHE A 965 1.21 -3.00 43.49
N VAL A 966 2.46 -2.64 43.22
CA VAL A 966 2.89 -1.77 42.13
C VAL A 966 3.44 -2.66 41.02
N TRP A 967 3.07 -2.33 39.78
CA TRP A 967 3.48 -3.07 38.58
C TRP A 967 3.22 -4.59 38.66
N ALA A 968 2.03 -4.97 39.15
CA ALA A 968 1.56 -6.34 39.09
C ALA A 968 1.45 -6.80 37.63
N THR A 969 2.16 -7.87 37.28
CA THR A 969 2.31 -8.30 35.88
C THR A 969 0.97 -8.80 35.30
N PRO A 970 0.62 -8.39 34.06
CA PRO A 970 -0.59 -8.87 33.35
C PRO A 970 -0.74 -10.40 33.36
N GLN A 971 0.36 -11.12 33.18
CA GLN A 971 0.39 -12.59 33.17
C GLN A 971 -0.01 -13.16 34.53
N SER A 972 0.46 -12.57 35.64
CA SER A 972 0.08 -13.02 36.98
C SER A 972 -1.38 -12.72 37.30
N VAL A 973 -1.90 -11.55 36.87
CA VAL A 973 -3.31 -11.18 37.02
C VAL A 973 -4.20 -12.14 36.24
N ASN A 974 -3.88 -12.45 34.99
CA ASN A 974 -4.58 -13.45 34.18
C ASN A 974 -4.61 -14.83 34.85
N ARG A 975 -3.47 -15.23 35.43
CA ARG A 975 -3.36 -16.50 36.17
C ARG A 975 -4.31 -16.53 37.37
N LEU A 976 -4.40 -15.42 38.13
CA LEU A 976 -5.32 -15.30 39.26
C LEU A 976 -6.79 -15.34 38.82
N MET A 977 -7.17 -14.62 37.77
CA MET A 977 -8.53 -14.64 37.22
C MET A 977 -8.92 -16.04 36.70
N ALA A 978 -7.94 -16.83 36.25
CA ALA A 978 -8.13 -18.24 35.90
C ALA A 978 -8.18 -19.18 37.13
N GLY A 979 -8.25 -18.64 38.35
CA GLY A 979 -8.32 -19.40 39.60
C GLY A 979 -7.01 -20.04 40.04
N LYS A 980 -5.87 -19.60 39.49
CA LYS A 980 -4.53 -20.19 39.76
C LYS A 980 -3.69 -19.26 40.64
N GLY A 981 -3.76 -19.47 41.95
CA GLY A 981 -3.01 -18.71 42.97
C GLY A 981 -3.87 -17.66 43.68
N ALA A 982 -3.29 -17.00 44.69
CA ALA A 982 -3.99 -16.01 45.52
C ALA A 982 -3.50 -14.57 45.30
N LEU A 983 -2.19 -14.36 45.06
CA LEU A 983 -1.58 -13.03 44.93
C LEU A 983 -0.76 -12.87 43.64
N PRO A 984 -0.65 -11.63 43.10
CA PRO A 984 0.02 -11.39 41.82
C PRO A 984 1.54 -11.38 41.98
N HIS A 985 2.25 -11.42 40.85
CA HIS A 985 3.69 -11.12 40.82
C HIS A 985 3.87 -9.64 40.48
N GLY A 986 4.67 -8.91 41.25
CA GLY A 986 4.89 -7.47 41.12
C GLY A 986 5.83 -6.95 42.20
N ILE A 987 5.81 -5.65 42.47
CA ILE A 987 6.43 -5.06 43.66
C ILE A 987 5.37 -4.87 44.72
N GLU A 988 5.51 -5.51 45.87
CA GLU A 988 4.59 -5.35 46.97
C GLU A 988 5.08 -4.25 47.92
N VAL A 989 4.18 -3.32 48.22
CA VAL A 989 4.32 -2.33 49.28
C VAL A 989 3.48 -2.81 50.46
N GLN A 990 4.15 -3.33 51.49
CA GLN A 990 3.50 -4.06 52.59
C GLN A 990 2.65 -3.14 53.48
N VAL A 991 1.46 -3.61 53.83
CA VAL A 991 0.54 -2.96 54.78
C VAL A 991 0.29 -3.90 55.97
N LEU A 992 1.24 -3.93 56.91
CA LEU A 992 1.21 -4.81 58.08
C LEU A 992 0.80 -4.04 59.36
N ASP A 993 0.03 -4.68 60.24
CA ASP A 993 -0.18 -4.18 61.61
C ASP A 993 1.06 -4.39 62.50
N LEU A 994 1.24 -3.52 63.49
CA LEU A 994 2.34 -3.62 64.47
C LEU A 994 2.31 -4.93 65.26
N GLY A 995 1.12 -5.51 65.48
CA GLY A 995 0.93 -6.77 66.22
C GLY A 995 1.20 -8.05 65.41
N TYR A 996 1.53 -7.94 64.12
CA TYR A 996 1.68 -9.11 63.23
C TYR A 996 2.88 -9.96 63.63
N LYS A 997 4.00 -9.32 64.03
CA LYS A 997 5.21 -10.04 64.42
C LYS A 997 4.96 -10.95 65.62
N GLU A 998 4.31 -10.44 66.66
CA GLU A 998 4.02 -11.23 67.86
C GLU A 998 3.10 -12.41 67.54
N ILE A 999 2.12 -12.21 66.65
CA ILE A 999 1.19 -13.27 66.22
C ILE A 999 1.91 -14.31 65.37
N TYR A 1000 2.76 -13.90 64.42
CA TYR A 1000 3.56 -14.79 63.59
C TYR A 1000 4.48 -15.67 64.43
N GLU A 1001 5.25 -15.07 65.35
CA GLU A 1001 6.18 -15.80 66.22
C GLU A 1001 5.43 -16.77 67.15
N ALA A 1002 4.25 -16.37 67.65
CA ALA A 1002 3.41 -17.22 68.48
C ALA A 1002 2.82 -18.42 67.71
N GLN A 1003 2.33 -18.20 66.49
CA GLN A 1003 1.65 -19.19 65.65
C GLN A 1003 2.62 -20.18 65.00
N TYR A 1004 3.74 -19.69 64.46
CA TYR A 1004 4.67 -20.51 63.67
C TYR A 1004 5.92 -20.94 64.44
N LYS A 1005 6.13 -20.45 65.67
CA LYS A 1005 7.32 -20.71 66.50
C LYS A 1005 8.65 -20.41 65.79
N LYS A 1006 8.64 -19.41 64.91
CA LYS A 1006 9.80 -18.92 64.14
C LYS A 1006 9.97 -17.44 64.38
N LYS A 1007 11.20 -16.96 64.41
CA LYS A 1007 11.53 -15.53 64.57
C LYS A 1007 11.08 -14.72 63.33
N GLY A 1008 10.43 -13.59 63.55
CA GLY A 1008 9.97 -12.67 62.50
C GLY A 1008 11.01 -11.58 62.22
N ASP A 1009 12.19 -11.96 61.72
CA ASP A 1009 13.28 -11.04 61.36
C ASP A 1009 13.46 -10.82 59.85
N TRP A 1010 12.50 -11.32 59.05
CA TRP A 1010 12.48 -11.20 57.59
C TRP A 1010 11.41 -10.22 57.05
N PHE A 1011 10.62 -9.58 57.93
CA PHE A 1011 9.62 -8.55 57.60
C PHE A 1011 9.52 -7.48 58.72
N THR A 1012 8.93 -6.33 58.42
CA THR A 1012 8.54 -5.29 59.39
C THR A 1012 7.12 -4.78 59.16
N SER A 1013 6.59 -4.00 60.11
CA SER A 1013 5.26 -3.38 60.03
C SER A 1013 5.30 -1.89 59.64
N HIS A 1014 6.45 -1.37 59.17
CA HIS A 1014 6.64 0.05 58.91
C HIS A 1014 6.78 0.43 57.43
N GLY A 1015 6.28 -0.44 56.53
CA GLY A 1015 6.26 -0.20 55.08
C GLY A 1015 7.44 -0.82 54.37
N ASP A 1016 7.47 -2.15 54.28
CA ASP A 1016 8.48 -2.86 53.50
C ASP A 1016 8.15 -2.78 52.00
N VAL A 1017 9.18 -2.72 51.14
CA VAL A 1017 9.01 -2.78 49.67
C VAL A 1017 9.88 -3.91 49.10
N PHE A 1018 9.29 -4.84 48.34
CA PHE A 1018 10.00 -6.03 47.86
C PHE A 1018 9.37 -6.65 46.61
N PRO A 1019 10.15 -7.41 45.80
CA PRO A 1019 9.63 -8.10 44.63
C PRO A 1019 8.97 -9.44 45.00
N VAL A 1020 7.79 -9.68 44.44
CA VAL A 1020 7.03 -10.94 44.56
C VAL A 1020 7.06 -11.68 43.23
N GLY A 1021 7.47 -12.95 43.26
CA GLY A 1021 7.65 -13.77 42.05
C GLY A 1021 8.98 -13.49 41.33
N PRO A 1022 9.05 -13.62 39.99
CA PRO A 1022 10.28 -13.53 39.21
C PRO A 1022 10.75 -12.08 38.94
N ILE A 1023 10.21 -11.09 39.67
CA ILE A 1023 10.48 -9.66 39.44
C ILE A 1023 11.88 -9.30 39.93
N LYS A 1024 12.61 -8.51 39.13
CA LYS A 1024 13.92 -7.97 39.50
C LYS A 1024 13.73 -6.65 40.23
N MET A 1025 14.48 -6.44 41.30
CA MET A 1025 14.53 -5.20 42.08
C MET A 1025 15.83 -5.17 42.88
N LYS A 1026 16.46 -4.01 42.97
CA LYS A 1026 17.55 -3.71 43.91
C LYS A 1026 16.98 -2.87 45.07
N PRO A 1027 16.83 -3.44 46.27
CA PRO A 1027 16.20 -2.75 47.40
C PRO A 1027 17.08 -1.64 47.99
N PHE A 1028 16.46 -0.56 48.44
CA PHE A 1028 17.15 0.48 49.21
C PHE A 1028 17.51 -0.04 50.62
N PRO A 1029 18.67 0.36 51.17
CA PRO A 1029 19.04 0.03 52.54
C PRO A 1029 18.16 0.77 53.57
N PRO A 1030 17.88 0.18 54.74
CA PRO A 1030 18.34 -1.14 55.19
C PRO A 1030 17.62 -2.30 54.46
N VAL A 1031 18.30 -3.44 54.27
CA VAL A 1031 17.77 -4.59 53.53
C VAL A 1031 17.60 -5.79 54.46
N ALA A 1032 16.56 -6.61 54.26
CA ALA A 1032 16.34 -7.85 54.98
C ALA A 1032 17.53 -8.84 54.81
N PRO A 1033 17.71 -9.83 55.71
CA PRO A 1033 18.84 -10.76 55.66
C PRO A 1033 19.00 -11.53 54.33
N ASN A 1034 17.91 -11.72 53.58
CA ASN A 1034 17.93 -12.40 52.28
C ASN A 1034 18.30 -11.47 51.09
N GLY A 1035 18.54 -10.18 51.34
CA GLY A 1035 18.93 -9.21 50.32
C GLY A 1035 17.82 -8.75 49.37
N ARG A 1036 16.58 -9.24 49.52
CA ARG A 1036 15.48 -9.03 48.54
C ARG A 1036 14.47 -7.97 48.94
N ARG A 1037 14.38 -7.62 50.22
CA ARG A 1037 13.33 -6.74 50.77
C ARG A 1037 13.95 -5.49 51.38
N SER A 1038 13.47 -4.32 50.96
CA SER A 1038 13.83 -3.05 51.59
C SER A 1038 13.05 -2.90 52.88
N PHE A 1039 13.78 -2.85 54.00
CA PHE A 1039 13.23 -2.50 55.30
C PHE A 1039 13.17 -0.99 55.44
N PRO A 1040 12.20 -0.49 56.22
CA PRO A 1040 12.05 0.93 56.47
C PRO A 1040 13.23 1.46 57.29
N SER A 1041 13.78 2.59 56.86
CA SER A 1041 14.81 3.35 57.57
C SER A 1041 14.28 4.03 58.85
N LYS A 1042 12.96 4.20 58.97
CA LYS A 1042 12.27 4.78 60.14
C LYS A 1042 10.96 4.04 60.44
N ASN A 1043 10.67 3.85 61.72
CA ASN A 1043 9.42 3.25 62.18
C ASN A 1043 8.32 4.32 62.29
N ARG A 1044 7.33 4.29 61.37
CA ARG A 1044 6.34 5.38 61.23
C ARG A 1044 4.86 4.94 61.29
N THR A 1045 4.57 3.66 61.07
CA THR A 1045 3.21 3.10 61.18
C THR A 1045 2.62 3.22 62.58
N LYS A 1046 1.33 3.58 62.64
CA LYS A 1046 0.45 3.63 63.82
C LYS A 1046 -0.36 2.34 63.96
N GLY A 1047 -0.91 2.08 65.15
CA GLY A 1047 -1.58 0.81 65.46
C GLY A 1047 -2.98 0.66 64.85
N ILE A 1048 -3.68 -0.41 65.22
CA ILE A 1048 -5.06 -0.66 64.80
C ILE A 1048 -6.00 0.50 65.18
N ASN A 1049 -7.02 0.72 64.37
CA ASN A 1049 -7.95 1.85 64.50
C ASN A 1049 -7.32 3.26 64.38
N GLU A 1050 -6.08 3.36 63.90
CA GLU A 1050 -5.45 4.63 63.53
C GLU A 1050 -5.18 4.71 62.03
N TRP A 1051 -5.41 5.88 61.43
CA TRP A 1051 -5.13 6.12 60.03
C TRP A 1051 -3.63 6.35 59.78
N ASN A 1052 -3.08 5.54 58.88
CA ASN A 1052 -1.75 5.68 58.30
C ASN A 1052 -1.86 6.22 56.88
N HIS A 1053 -0.87 6.99 56.43
CA HIS A 1053 -0.82 7.54 55.08
C HIS A 1053 0.40 6.98 54.33
N TYR A 1054 0.13 6.41 53.16
CA TYR A 1054 1.14 5.97 52.21
C TYR A 1054 1.14 6.91 51.00
N TYR A 1055 2.34 7.34 50.61
CA TYR A 1055 2.59 7.95 49.31
C TYR A 1055 3.66 7.14 48.58
N ILE A 1056 3.31 6.63 47.41
CA ILE A 1056 4.10 5.72 46.60
C ILE A 1056 4.42 6.42 45.28
N ARG A 1057 5.69 6.44 44.91
CA ARG A 1057 6.16 6.99 43.62
C ARG A 1057 6.85 5.89 42.83
N ALA A 1058 6.30 5.55 41.67
CA ALA A 1058 6.76 4.48 40.79
C ALA A 1058 7.08 5.08 39.42
N ILE A 1059 8.36 5.35 39.14
CA ILE A 1059 8.81 6.06 37.93
C ILE A 1059 10.11 5.41 37.43
N ASP A 1060 10.14 5.06 36.14
CA ASP A 1060 11.33 4.59 35.41
C ASP A 1060 12.11 3.49 36.14
N GLY A 1061 11.40 2.47 36.62
CA GLY A 1061 12.01 1.34 37.33
C GLY A 1061 12.44 1.63 38.77
N VAL A 1062 11.98 2.73 39.36
CA VAL A 1062 12.23 3.11 40.75
C VAL A 1062 10.91 3.23 41.52
N VAL A 1063 10.81 2.56 42.67
CA VAL A 1063 9.69 2.67 43.63
C VAL A 1063 10.20 3.29 44.93
N ARG A 1064 9.56 4.36 45.40
CA ARG A 1064 9.81 5.01 46.70
C ARG A 1064 8.53 5.07 47.53
N LEU A 1065 8.66 4.83 48.83
CA LEU A 1065 7.55 4.85 49.78
C LEU A 1065 7.76 5.89 50.88
N TRP A 1066 6.77 6.74 51.08
CA TRP A 1066 6.61 7.58 52.27
C TRP A 1066 5.53 7.02 53.18
N VAL A 1067 5.84 6.96 54.48
CA VAL A 1067 4.89 6.57 55.53
C VAL A 1067 4.73 7.71 56.52
N ASN A 1068 3.50 8.24 56.62
CA ASN A 1068 3.17 9.36 57.50
C ASN A 1068 4.13 10.56 57.33
N GLY A 1069 4.38 10.94 56.07
CA GLY A 1069 5.14 12.14 55.67
C GLY A 1069 6.63 11.95 55.43
N GLU A 1070 7.20 10.79 55.75
CA GLU A 1070 8.66 10.53 55.69
C GLU A 1070 8.96 9.39 54.72
N GLU A 1071 9.99 9.53 53.87
CA GLU A 1071 10.45 8.44 53.02
C GLU A 1071 11.10 7.36 53.89
N VAL A 1072 10.65 6.12 53.78
CA VAL A 1072 11.13 5.04 54.64
C VAL A 1072 11.80 3.91 53.86
N SER A 1073 11.35 3.55 52.66
CA SER A 1073 11.83 2.37 51.92
C SER A 1073 11.59 2.50 50.41
N GLY A 1074 12.13 1.55 49.64
CA GLY A 1074 11.94 1.50 48.18
C GLY A 1074 12.95 0.61 47.46
N GLY A 1075 13.07 0.79 46.15
CA GLY A 1075 14.12 0.16 45.36
C GLY A 1075 14.18 0.69 43.93
N GLU A 1076 15.26 0.30 43.25
CA GLU A 1076 15.60 0.72 41.88
C GLU A 1076 15.92 -0.49 41.01
N GLU A 1077 16.21 -0.24 39.72
CA GLU A 1077 16.51 -1.29 38.73
C GLU A 1077 15.37 -2.33 38.61
N ILE A 1078 14.12 -1.88 38.78
CA ILE A 1078 12.95 -2.75 38.76
C ILE A 1078 12.59 -3.10 37.31
N SER A 1079 12.42 -4.40 37.04
CA SER A 1079 12.00 -4.90 35.73
C SER A 1079 11.04 -6.08 35.87
N PRO A 1080 9.85 -6.02 35.22
CA PRO A 1080 9.34 -4.92 34.40
C PRO A 1080 8.92 -3.70 35.24
N ALA A 1081 9.13 -2.49 34.71
CA ALA A 1081 8.74 -1.21 35.32
C ALA A 1081 7.33 -0.75 34.89
N ALA A 1082 6.43 -1.70 34.64
CA ALA A 1082 5.07 -1.45 34.20
C ALA A 1082 4.15 -2.61 34.61
N GLY A 1083 2.90 -2.31 34.95
CA GLY A 1083 1.89 -3.32 35.33
C GLY A 1083 0.72 -2.71 36.10
N TYR A 1084 -0.13 -3.53 36.71
CA TYR A 1084 -1.30 -3.05 37.44
C TYR A 1084 -0.96 -2.55 38.85
N LEU A 1085 -1.68 -1.52 39.28
CA LEU A 1085 -1.82 -1.17 40.69
C LEU A 1085 -2.89 -2.07 41.31
N CYS A 1086 -2.59 -2.82 42.37
CA CYS A 1086 -3.58 -3.68 43.04
C CYS A 1086 -3.67 -3.41 44.54
N LEU A 1087 -4.86 -3.59 45.11
CA LEU A 1087 -5.10 -3.59 46.56
C LEU A 1087 -5.39 -5.02 47.02
N GLU A 1088 -4.79 -5.41 48.12
CA GLU A 1088 -4.83 -6.78 48.64
C GLU A 1088 -5.79 -6.97 49.81
N SER A 1089 -6.55 -8.05 49.74
CA SER A 1089 -7.32 -8.64 50.82
C SER A 1089 -6.52 -9.79 51.41
N GLU A 1090 -6.09 -9.74 52.68
CA GLU A 1090 -5.37 -10.86 53.31
C GLU A 1090 -5.56 -10.97 54.84
N GLY A 1091 -6.29 -11.99 55.30
CA GLY A 1091 -6.28 -12.45 56.69
C GLY A 1091 -6.96 -11.57 57.75
N ALA A 1092 -7.16 -10.26 57.51
CA ALA A 1092 -7.81 -9.36 58.47
C ALA A 1092 -8.57 -8.20 57.81
N PRO A 1093 -9.61 -7.64 58.46
CA PRO A 1093 -10.33 -6.49 57.93
C PRO A 1093 -9.47 -5.21 57.92
N ILE A 1094 -9.47 -4.52 56.77
CA ILE A 1094 -8.72 -3.28 56.52
C ILE A 1094 -9.60 -2.26 55.79
N GLU A 1095 -9.41 -0.98 56.08
CA GLU A 1095 -10.06 0.12 55.38
C GLU A 1095 -9.04 0.97 54.61
N PHE A 1096 -9.42 1.46 53.43
CA PHE A 1096 -8.67 2.43 52.63
C PHE A 1096 -9.54 3.64 52.32
N LYS A 1097 -8.98 4.86 52.38
CA LYS A 1097 -9.67 6.08 51.96
C LYS A 1097 -8.69 7.11 51.37
N ASN A 1098 -9.23 8.21 50.84
CA ASN A 1098 -8.43 9.30 50.25
C ASN A 1098 -7.43 8.79 49.20
N MET A 1099 -7.85 7.79 48.41
CA MET A 1099 -7.05 7.22 47.36
C MET A 1099 -6.98 8.20 46.19
N ARG A 1100 -5.75 8.52 45.78
CA ARG A 1100 -5.45 9.47 44.71
C ARG A 1100 -4.36 8.88 43.83
N LEU A 1101 -4.51 9.03 42.52
CA LEU A 1101 -3.54 8.57 41.52
C LEU A 1101 -3.14 9.73 40.60
N ARG A 1102 -1.85 9.87 40.28
CA ARG A 1102 -1.36 10.76 39.25
C ARG A 1102 -0.49 9.98 38.28
N VAL A 1103 -0.93 9.86 37.03
CA VAL A 1103 -0.14 9.23 35.96
C VAL A 1103 0.82 10.26 35.38
N LEU A 1104 2.05 9.86 35.13
CA LEU A 1104 3.14 10.72 34.66
C LEU A 1104 3.64 10.26 33.28
N PRO A 1105 4.27 11.14 32.49
CA PRO A 1105 4.87 10.75 31.21
C PRO A 1105 5.89 9.62 31.35
N PRO A 1106 5.94 8.67 30.39
CA PRO A 1106 4.98 8.50 29.30
C PRO A 1106 3.60 8.07 29.85
N PHE A 1107 2.54 8.78 29.46
CA PHE A 1107 1.17 8.48 29.90
C PHE A 1107 0.63 7.17 29.32
N GLU A 1108 1.27 6.67 28.27
CA GLU A 1108 1.03 5.36 27.68
C GLU A 1108 1.87 4.31 28.37
N THR A 1109 1.23 3.22 28.78
CA THR A 1109 1.91 2.03 29.27
C THR A 1109 2.23 1.11 28.11
N LYS A 1110 3.52 0.90 27.80
CA LYS A 1110 4.01 -0.05 26.79
C LYS A 1110 3.88 -1.51 27.28
N LEU A 1111 2.65 -1.95 27.56
CA LEU A 1111 2.33 -3.34 27.84
C LEU A 1111 1.32 -3.83 26.80
N GLU A 1112 1.79 -4.59 25.82
CA GLU A 1112 0.96 -5.25 24.80
C GLU A 1112 0.28 -6.51 25.35
N VAL A 1113 -0.60 -6.37 26.34
CA VAL A 1113 -1.47 -7.47 26.77
C VAL A 1113 -2.82 -6.89 27.19
N ASP A 1114 -3.87 -7.13 26.40
CA ASP A 1114 -5.24 -6.90 26.84
C ASP A 1114 -5.62 -7.97 27.86
N VAL A 1115 -5.70 -7.56 29.13
CA VAL A 1115 -6.21 -8.37 30.22
C VAL A 1115 -7.70 -8.08 30.26
N GLY A 1116 -8.44 -8.70 29.32
CA GLY A 1116 -9.87 -8.43 29.09
C GLY A 1116 -10.72 -8.48 30.37
N ASN A 1117 -11.94 -7.95 30.28
CA ASN A 1117 -12.88 -8.06 31.40
C ASN A 1117 -13.05 -9.52 31.82
N PRO A 1118 -13.15 -9.82 33.13
CA PRO A 1118 -13.38 -11.17 33.59
C PRO A 1118 -14.61 -11.73 32.86
N PRO A 1119 -14.54 -12.98 32.35
CA PRO A 1119 -15.71 -13.60 31.75
C PRO A 1119 -16.86 -13.52 32.77
N PRO A 1120 -18.10 -13.19 32.35
CA PRO A 1120 -19.22 -13.18 33.27
C PRO A 1120 -19.26 -14.55 33.96
N ALA A 1121 -19.43 -14.54 35.28
CA ALA A 1121 -19.50 -15.78 36.05
C ALA A 1121 -20.46 -16.74 35.32
N PRO A 1122 -20.04 -17.98 34.99
CA PRO A 1122 -20.87 -18.89 34.23
C PRO A 1122 -22.22 -19.02 34.92
N LYS A 1123 -23.30 -18.80 34.15
CA LYS A 1123 -24.66 -18.87 34.70
C LYS A 1123 -24.84 -20.21 35.42
N PRO A 1124 -25.34 -20.24 36.67
CA PRO A 1124 -25.51 -21.48 37.40
C PRO A 1124 -26.34 -22.45 36.56
N ILE A 1125 -25.80 -23.64 36.30
CA ILE A 1125 -26.57 -24.70 35.65
C ILE A 1125 -27.64 -25.15 36.64
N ASN A 1126 -28.89 -24.91 36.29
CA ASN A 1126 -30.02 -25.35 37.08
C ASN A 1126 -30.11 -26.88 36.97
N MET A 1127 -29.83 -27.55 38.07
CA MET A 1127 -29.87 -29.01 38.19
C MET A 1127 -31.24 -29.50 38.67
N LYS A 1128 -32.27 -28.64 38.72
CA LYS A 1128 -33.65 -29.04 39.05
C LYS A 1128 -34.07 -30.21 38.16
N ASP A 1129 -34.54 -31.28 38.78
CA ASP A 1129 -34.94 -32.55 38.16
C ASP A 1129 -33.81 -33.38 37.52
N HIS A 1130 -32.54 -33.02 37.73
CA HIS A 1130 -31.40 -33.78 37.22
C HIS A 1130 -31.20 -35.09 37.99
N VAL A 1131 -30.85 -36.17 37.29
CA VAL A 1131 -30.67 -37.51 37.88
C VAL A 1131 -29.55 -37.61 38.93
N LEU A 1132 -28.69 -36.59 39.05
CA LEU A 1132 -27.58 -36.56 40.01
C LEU A 1132 -27.93 -35.81 41.30
N LEU A 1133 -29.10 -35.15 41.37
CA LEU A 1133 -29.56 -34.44 42.56
C LEU A 1133 -29.53 -35.32 43.81
N GLY A 1134 -29.24 -34.71 44.96
CA GLY A 1134 -29.18 -35.40 46.24
C GLY A 1134 -27.77 -35.90 46.58
N LYS A 1135 -27.71 -36.75 47.61
CA LYS A 1135 -26.48 -37.10 48.31
C LYS A 1135 -25.98 -38.48 47.90
N TRP A 1136 -24.69 -38.58 47.62
CA TRP A 1136 -24.00 -39.79 47.15
C TRP A 1136 -22.84 -40.10 48.07
N SER A 1137 -22.78 -41.32 48.60
CA SER A 1137 -21.76 -41.73 49.57
C SER A 1137 -20.68 -42.59 48.90
N TYR A 1138 -19.41 -42.31 49.19
CA TYR A 1138 -18.25 -43.03 48.65
C TYR A 1138 -17.05 -42.94 49.59
N ALA A 1139 -16.05 -43.81 49.41
CA ALA A 1139 -14.78 -43.78 50.14
C ALA A 1139 -14.93 -43.60 51.68
N GLY A 1140 -15.75 -44.45 52.28
CA GLY A 1140 -16.03 -44.48 53.73
C GLY A 1140 -16.95 -43.34 54.17
N ASN A 1141 -16.38 -42.28 54.72
CA ASN A 1141 -17.13 -41.16 55.32
C ASN A 1141 -17.39 -39.99 54.36
N HIS A 1142 -17.04 -40.11 53.08
CA HIS A 1142 -17.16 -39.01 52.13
C HIS A 1142 -18.51 -39.00 51.42
N THR A 1143 -19.06 -37.80 51.20
CA THR A 1143 -20.28 -37.63 50.41
C THR A 1143 -20.15 -36.52 49.38
N ARG A 1144 -20.70 -36.74 48.18
CA ARG A 1144 -20.96 -35.74 47.13
C ARG A 1144 -22.44 -35.40 47.15
N GLU A 1145 -22.80 -34.15 47.34
CA GLU A 1145 -24.21 -33.74 47.40
C GLU A 1145 -24.48 -32.66 46.36
N PHE A 1146 -25.38 -32.95 45.41
CA PHE A 1146 -25.75 -32.03 44.32
C PHE A 1146 -27.08 -31.33 44.63
N PHE A 1147 -27.10 -30.01 44.43
CA PHE A 1147 -28.23 -29.13 44.70
C PHE A 1147 -28.81 -28.57 43.39
N ALA A 1148 -30.09 -28.21 43.42
CA ALA A 1148 -30.81 -27.69 42.25
C ALA A 1148 -30.22 -26.39 41.69
N ASP A 1149 -29.57 -25.59 42.54
CA ASP A 1149 -28.90 -24.34 42.14
C ASP A 1149 -27.50 -24.55 41.50
N GLY A 1150 -27.16 -25.80 41.17
CA GLY A 1150 -25.91 -26.17 40.51
C GLY A 1150 -24.71 -26.29 41.45
N ARG A 1151 -24.91 -26.23 42.77
CA ARG A 1151 -23.83 -26.50 43.74
C ARG A 1151 -23.62 -28.01 43.94
N CYS A 1152 -22.37 -28.42 44.13
CA CYS A 1152 -21.97 -29.73 44.60
C CYS A 1152 -21.06 -29.57 45.83
N ILE A 1153 -21.37 -30.28 46.91
CA ILE A 1153 -20.60 -30.21 48.16
C ILE A 1153 -19.88 -31.54 48.39
N LEU A 1154 -18.56 -31.48 48.65
CA LEU A 1154 -17.84 -32.57 49.29
C LEU A 1154 -17.94 -32.44 50.80
N ARG A 1155 -18.34 -33.51 51.47
CA ARG A 1155 -18.20 -33.62 52.91
C ARG A 1155 -17.38 -34.83 53.29
N ASN A 1156 -16.65 -34.71 54.39
CA ASN A 1156 -16.14 -35.85 55.16
C ASN A 1156 -16.89 -35.82 56.50
N ARG A 1157 -17.79 -36.78 56.72
CA ARG A 1157 -18.85 -36.70 57.75
C ARG A 1157 -19.64 -35.39 57.60
N ASP A 1158 -19.62 -34.52 58.62
CA ASP A 1158 -20.35 -33.25 58.62
C ASP A 1158 -19.49 -32.07 58.13
N GLN A 1159 -18.17 -32.24 58.07
CA GLN A 1159 -17.26 -31.18 57.65
C GLN A 1159 -17.31 -30.99 56.13
N VAL A 1160 -17.62 -29.77 55.70
CA VAL A 1160 -17.49 -29.36 54.30
C VAL A 1160 -16.01 -29.35 53.95
N VAL A 1161 -15.60 -30.21 53.03
CA VAL A 1161 -14.23 -30.22 52.49
C VAL A 1161 -14.12 -29.18 51.39
N TRP A 1162 -15.11 -29.10 50.50
CA TRP A 1162 -15.23 -28.03 49.52
C TRP A 1162 -16.66 -27.90 48.97
N ILE A 1163 -16.93 -26.77 48.35
CA ILE A 1163 -18.13 -26.49 47.56
C ILE A 1163 -17.68 -26.09 46.17
N LYS A 1164 -18.22 -26.70 45.12
CA LYS A 1164 -17.94 -26.40 43.70
C LYS A 1164 -19.24 -26.27 42.93
N ARG A 1165 -19.25 -25.54 41.82
CA ARG A 1165 -20.41 -25.47 40.92
C ARG A 1165 -20.28 -26.39 39.71
N VAL A 1166 -21.42 -26.82 39.18
CA VAL A 1166 -21.55 -27.55 37.92
C VAL A 1166 -21.35 -26.58 36.75
N GLN A 1167 -20.38 -26.90 35.88
CA GLN A 1167 -20.01 -26.12 34.70
C GLN A 1167 -20.55 -26.72 33.39
N GLY A 1168 -20.88 -28.01 33.39
CA GLY A 1168 -21.55 -28.69 32.28
C GLY A 1168 -22.30 -29.91 32.79
N ALA A 1169 -23.45 -30.22 32.22
CA ALA A 1169 -24.23 -31.40 32.60
C ALA A 1169 -24.94 -32.01 31.40
N THR A 1170 -25.01 -33.34 31.36
CA THR A 1170 -25.90 -34.11 30.47
C THR A 1170 -26.88 -34.88 31.35
N LYS A 1171 -27.91 -35.50 30.77
CA LYS A 1171 -28.92 -36.25 31.55
C LYS A 1171 -28.30 -37.11 32.67
N ASP A 1172 -27.20 -37.80 32.39
CA ASP A 1172 -26.56 -38.76 33.30
C ASP A 1172 -25.15 -38.34 33.75
N SER A 1173 -24.71 -37.10 33.53
CA SER A 1173 -23.37 -36.66 33.96
C SER A 1173 -23.29 -35.18 34.35
N ALA A 1174 -22.31 -34.84 35.19
CA ALA A 1174 -21.97 -33.46 35.55
C ALA A 1174 -20.46 -33.25 35.63
N ILE A 1175 -20.01 -32.10 35.15
CA ILE A 1175 -18.62 -31.62 35.21
C ILE A 1175 -18.58 -30.42 36.16
N LEU A 1176 -17.77 -30.48 37.21
CA LEU A 1176 -17.63 -29.41 38.18
C LEU A 1176 -16.43 -28.50 37.90
N GLU A 1177 -16.42 -27.33 38.53
CA GLU A 1177 -15.29 -26.40 38.58
C GLU A 1177 -13.95 -27.08 38.86
N GLY A 1178 -13.03 -26.99 37.90
CA GLY A 1178 -11.72 -27.66 37.94
C GLY A 1178 -11.67 -28.99 37.20
N GLY A 1179 -12.71 -29.31 36.40
CA GLY A 1179 -12.71 -30.46 35.49
C GLY A 1179 -13.11 -31.79 36.13
N TYR A 1180 -13.69 -31.76 37.33
CA TYR A 1180 -14.07 -32.98 38.06
C TYR A 1180 -15.32 -33.61 37.42
N THR A 1181 -15.16 -34.77 36.78
CA THR A 1181 -16.24 -35.46 36.05
C THR A 1181 -17.03 -36.40 36.96
N HIS A 1182 -18.35 -36.44 36.80
CA HIS A 1182 -19.25 -37.33 37.53
C HIS A 1182 -20.22 -37.95 36.53
N VAL A 1183 -20.24 -39.28 36.40
CA VAL A 1183 -21.06 -39.98 35.39
C VAL A 1183 -21.87 -41.08 36.07
N LEU A 1184 -23.19 -41.04 35.94
CA LEU A 1184 -24.09 -42.09 36.39
C LEU A 1184 -24.10 -43.23 35.36
N LYS A 1185 -23.78 -44.45 35.81
CA LYS A 1185 -23.88 -45.66 35.00
C LYS A 1185 -24.78 -46.66 35.74
N GLY A 1186 -26.00 -46.84 35.24
CA GLY A 1186 -27.05 -47.58 35.96
C GLY A 1186 -27.44 -46.83 37.25
N GLU A 1187 -27.31 -47.48 38.40
CA GLU A 1187 -27.62 -46.88 39.72
C GLU A 1187 -26.38 -46.34 40.46
N THR A 1188 -25.18 -46.45 39.85
CA THR A 1188 -23.91 -46.08 40.50
C THR A 1188 -23.30 -44.84 39.88
N LEU A 1189 -22.93 -43.87 40.72
CA LEU A 1189 -22.27 -42.64 40.30
C LEU A 1189 -20.75 -42.84 40.29
N HIS A 1190 -20.13 -42.73 39.13
CA HIS A 1190 -18.69 -42.74 38.98
C HIS A 1190 -18.14 -41.31 39.15
N ILE A 1191 -17.32 -41.11 40.17
CA ILE A 1191 -16.66 -39.85 40.49
C ILE A 1191 -15.24 -39.89 39.92
N GLU A 1192 -14.99 -39.05 38.93
CA GLU A 1192 -13.70 -38.84 38.25
C GLU A 1192 -13.11 -40.13 37.68
N ASP A 1193 -13.97 -41.11 37.36
CA ASP A 1193 -13.63 -42.50 37.02
C ASP A 1193 -12.71 -43.21 38.04
N ARG A 1194 -12.58 -42.68 39.26
CA ARG A 1194 -11.73 -43.21 40.34
C ARG A 1194 -12.53 -43.84 41.47
N TYR A 1195 -13.70 -43.30 41.76
CA TYR A 1195 -14.53 -43.75 42.87
C TYR A 1195 -15.95 -44.05 42.41
N GLN A 1196 -16.58 -44.99 43.08
CA GLN A 1196 -17.99 -45.33 42.87
C GLN A 1196 -18.79 -44.90 44.10
N ALA A 1197 -19.89 -44.20 43.86
CA ALA A 1197 -20.76 -43.66 44.89
C ALA A 1197 -22.18 -44.19 44.71
N VAL A 1198 -22.83 -44.49 45.84
CA VAL A 1198 -24.20 -44.98 45.87
C VAL A 1198 -25.10 -43.88 46.42
N ARG A 1199 -26.29 -43.74 45.85
CA ARG A 1199 -27.28 -42.75 46.27
C ARG A 1199 -27.75 -43.04 47.70
N LYS A 1200 -27.87 -41.99 48.51
CA LYS A 1200 -28.43 -42.06 49.87
C LYS A 1200 -29.86 -41.57 49.92
#